data_AF-A0A7X3YBK0-F1
#
_entry.id   AF-A0A7X3YBK0-F1
#
_cell.length_a   1.000
_cell.length_b   1.000
_cell.length_c   1.000
_cell.angle_alpha   90.00
_cell.angle_beta   90.00
_cell.angle_gamma   90.00
#
_symmetry.space_group_name_H-M   'P 1'
#
loop_
_entity.id
_entity.type
_entity.pdbx_description
1 polymer ?
#
loop_
_entity_poly.entity_id
_entity_poly.type
_entity_poly.pdbx_seq_one_letter_code
_entity_poly.pdbx_strand_id
1 'polypeptide(L)'
;MTAELGHFALALTLGLALLQATLPLYGAASGRPALMELARHTALGQFILTAIAFGALTKAYVMSDFSVAAVAQNSHSLKPLLYRLTGVWGNHEGSLLLWLLILTLFGAMVAAFGGNLRKAFQARVLAVQAMIGAGFLAFTLLTSNPFARIWPPPLDGAGLNPLLQDPGLAFHPPLLYFGYVGLSVAFSFAVAALLEGRVDRAWARWVRPWTLAAWAGLTAGIALGSWWAYYELGWGGFWFWDPVENASFMPWLAATALLHSAIAAERREALRSWTVLLAIIAFSLSLLGAFLVRSGVLTSVHAFATDPERGVFILLLLGIATGGALALYAWRAPTLGAGAPFRPVSREGALLLNNLVLVTACATVLLGTLYPLFLDALDAGKVSVGPPYFAATFVPLVAPALVAMAIGPMLAWKHGDLAGALGRLWLAALGAALAAGAALAYGETLAALGLAAAAWIGLGALVEWAERLRLGRAPAGEVRRRARSMPRAAWGAGLAHLGVAIVVAGITASQCFQSELILAMKPGDTARIAGYTIRYDGTARIEGPNYQADRATLSVLRGGAPTAALTPERRFYPVERQHTTEAAIRTTFLADLYAVIGEHDAGAGRTVRLYHNPLVPWIWIGAIVMALGALLSLSDRRLRLAAPARRRQPAAA
;
A
#
# COMPACT_ATOMS: atom_id res chain seq x y z
N MET A 1 -4.67 28.75 -22.42
CA MET A 1 -5.85 28.94 -21.53
C MET A 1 -6.12 27.73 -20.62
N THR A 2 -5.96 26.47 -21.07
CA THR A 2 -6.19 25.30 -20.20
C THR A 2 -5.24 25.25 -19.00
N ALA A 3 -3.95 25.52 -19.22
CA ALA A 3 -2.94 25.49 -18.17
C ALA A 3 -3.16 26.59 -17.13
N GLU A 4 -3.53 27.79 -17.57
CA GLU A 4 -3.80 28.96 -16.74
C GLU A 4 -5.04 28.73 -15.86
N LEU A 5 -6.08 28.09 -16.40
CA LEU A 5 -7.26 27.68 -15.62
C LEU A 5 -6.87 26.69 -14.52
N GLY A 6 -6.06 25.67 -14.85
CA GLY A 6 -5.60 24.69 -13.87
C GLY A 6 -4.75 25.30 -12.77
N HIS A 7 -3.82 26.19 -13.13
CA HIS A 7 -2.98 26.90 -12.19
C HIS A 7 -3.80 27.82 -11.27
N PHE A 8 -4.73 28.59 -11.84
CA PHE A 8 -5.64 29.45 -11.08
C PHE A 8 -6.53 28.65 -10.12
N ALA A 9 -7.05 27.50 -10.55
CA ALA A 9 -7.82 26.61 -9.68
C ALA A 9 -6.99 26.11 -8.48
N LEU A 10 -5.70 25.79 -8.67
CA LEU A 10 -4.81 25.43 -7.56
C LEU A 10 -4.56 26.60 -6.60
N ALA A 11 -4.34 27.81 -7.12
CA ALA A 11 -4.17 29.01 -6.31
C ALA A 11 -5.43 29.31 -5.46
N LEU A 12 -6.62 29.19 -6.05
CA LEU A 12 -7.88 29.31 -5.31
C LEU A 12 -8.05 28.19 -4.27
N THR A 13 -7.65 26.96 -4.61
CA THR A 13 -7.67 25.83 -3.67
C THR A 13 -6.80 26.12 -2.46
N LEU A 14 -5.60 26.70 -2.65
CA LEU A 14 -4.74 27.12 -1.55
C LEU A 14 -5.43 28.18 -0.66
N GLY A 15 -6.09 29.17 -1.26
CA GLY A 15 -6.88 30.16 -0.52
C GLY A 15 -7.97 29.51 0.34
N LEU A 16 -8.74 28.56 -0.21
CA LEU A 16 -9.75 27.82 0.54
C LEU A 16 -9.14 26.92 1.63
N ALA A 17 -7.97 26.33 1.38
CA ALA A 17 -7.26 25.51 2.36
C ALA A 17 -6.81 26.34 3.57
N LEU A 18 -6.28 27.54 3.34
CA LEU A 18 -5.89 28.46 4.41
C LEU A 18 -7.10 28.93 5.23
N LEU A 19 -8.22 29.25 4.58
CA LEU A 19 -9.47 29.58 5.26
C LEU A 19 -10.00 28.41 6.09
N GLN A 20 -9.98 27.19 5.54
CA GLN A 20 -10.42 25.98 6.24
C GLN A 20 -9.50 25.59 7.39
N ALA A 21 -8.19 25.83 7.26
CA ALA A 21 -7.21 25.53 8.30
C ALA A 21 -7.37 26.45 9.53
N THR A 22 -7.87 27.67 9.34
CA THR A 22 -7.87 28.71 10.39
C THR A 22 -9.25 28.97 10.98
N LEU A 23 -10.22 29.39 10.15
CA LEU A 23 -11.51 29.90 10.62
C LEU A 23 -12.34 28.83 11.36
N PRO A 24 -12.44 27.57 10.90
CA PRO A 24 -13.11 26.51 11.66
C PRO A 24 -12.46 26.17 12.99
N LEU A 25 -11.12 26.25 13.12
CA LEU A 25 -10.45 26.06 14.40
C LEU A 25 -10.81 27.17 15.37
N TYR A 26 -10.75 28.42 14.90
CA TYR A 26 -11.16 29.57 15.70
C TYR A 26 -12.65 29.47 16.08
N GLY A 27 -13.51 29.05 15.15
CA GLY A 27 -14.92 28.77 15.40
C GLY A 27 -15.12 27.72 16.49
N ALA A 28 -14.38 26.61 16.41
CA ALA A 28 -14.39 25.51 17.39
C ALA A 28 -13.89 25.93 18.78
N ALA A 29 -12.94 26.88 18.85
CA ALA A 29 -12.43 27.43 20.11
C ALA A 29 -13.35 28.51 20.72
N SER A 30 -13.96 29.35 19.88
CA SER A 30 -14.82 30.47 20.29
C SER A 30 -16.31 30.11 20.40
N GLY A 31 -16.70 28.88 20.04
CA GLY A 31 -18.09 28.43 20.07
C GLY A 31 -18.97 29.00 18.96
N ARG A 32 -18.40 29.54 17.87
CA ARG A 32 -19.14 30.20 16.76
C ARG A 32 -19.55 29.20 15.67
N PRO A 33 -20.84 28.84 15.52
CA PRO A 33 -21.26 27.76 14.60
C PRO A 33 -21.04 28.09 13.13
N ALA A 34 -21.22 29.36 12.73
CA ALA A 34 -21.04 29.80 11.34
C ALA A 34 -19.60 29.56 10.84
N LEU A 35 -18.60 29.82 11.69
CA LEU A 35 -17.19 29.58 11.36
C LEU A 35 -16.87 28.07 11.29
N MET A 36 -17.51 27.26 12.12
CA MET A 36 -17.37 25.79 12.05
C MET A 36 -17.97 25.22 10.76
N GLU A 37 -19.09 25.78 10.30
CA GLU A 37 -19.80 25.33 9.10
C GLU A 37 -19.03 25.63 7.80
N LEU A 38 -18.17 26.65 7.82
CA LEU A 38 -17.28 26.94 6.70
C LEU A 38 -16.42 25.73 6.33
N ALA A 39 -16.00 24.93 7.32
CA ALA A 39 -15.14 23.75 7.11
C ALA A 39 -15.69 22.77 6.06
N ARG A 40 -17.01 22.56 6.07
CA ARG A 40 -17.66 21.61 5.15
C ARG A 40 -17.68 22.16 3.72
N HIS A 41 -18.01 23.44 3.58
CA HIS A 41 -18.14 24.09 2.27
C HIS A 41 -16.79 24.26 1.59
N THR A 42 -15.77 24.70 2.34
CA THR A 42 -14.41 24.84 1.82
C THR A 42 -13.79 23.49 1.47
N ALA A 43 -14.11 22.41 2.20
CA ALA A 43 -13.58 21.07 1.89
C ALA A 43 -14.12 20.55 0.55
N LEU A 44 -15.42 20.75 0.31
CA LEU A 44 -16.05 20.41 -0.97
C LEU A 44 -15.51 21.30 -2.11
N GLY A 45 -15.36 22.60 -1.85
CA GLY A 45 -14.78 23.54 -2.81
C GLY A 45 -13.35 23.19 -3.22
N GLN A 46 -12.50 22.81 -2.25
CA GLN A 46 -11.14 22.36 -2.52
C GLN A 46 -11.10 21.12 -3.43
N PHE A 47 -11.97 20.15 -3.21
CA PHE A 47 -12.05 18.95 -4.05
C PHE A 47 -12.47 19.29 -5.48
N ILE A 48 -13.51 20.13 -5.66
CA ILE A 48 -13.99 20.54 -6.98
C ILE A 48 -12.88 21.29 -7.74
N LEU A 49 -12.23 22.26 -7.11
CA LEU A 49 -11.17 23.05 -7.74
C LEU A 49 -9.95 22.19 -8.09
N THR A 50 -9.55 21.27 -7.20
CA THR A 50 -8.44 20.33 -7.48
C THR A 50 -8.80 19.37 -8.61
N ALA A 51 -10.06 18.92 -8.70
CA ALA A 51 -10.54 18.10 -9.82
C ALA A 51 -10.53 18.86 -11.15
N ILE A 52 -10.86 20.17 -11.14
CA ILE A 52 -10.73 21.03 -12.32
C ILE A 52 -9.27 21.14 -12.74
N ALA A 53 -8.35 21.37 -11.80
CA ALA A 53 -6.92 21.40 -12.10
C ALA A 53 -6.43 20.06 -12.68
N PHE A 54 -6.77 18.94 -12.05
CA PHE A 54 -6.41 17.61 -12.55
C PHE A 54 -6.97 17.34 -13.96
N GLY A 55 -8.22 17.72 -14.22
CA GLY A 55 -8.83 17.64 -15.55
C GLY A 55 -8.16 18.53 -16.59
N ALA A 56 -7.73 19.74 -16.20
CA ALA A 56 -6.97 20.64 -17.07
C ALA A 56 -5.60 20.06 -17.46
N LEU A 57 -4.87 19.48 -16.50
CA LEU A 57 -3.60 18.80 -16.77
C LEU A 57 -3.81 17.58 -17.67
N THR A 58 -4.85 16.79 -17.39
CA THR A 58 -5.22 15.63 -18.21
C THR A 58 -5.49 16.02 -19.66
N LYS A 59 -6.25 17.11 -19.87
CA LYS A 59 -6.49 17.65 -21.20
C LYS A 59 -5.19 18.07 -21.90
N ALA A 60 -4.26 18.70 -21.19
CA ALA A 60 -2.97 19.09 -21.75
C ALA A 60 -2.15 17.88 -22.23
N TYR A 61 -2.10 16.79 -21.44
CA TYR A 61 -1.44 15.55 -21.82
C TYR A 61 -2.09 14.85 -23.03
N VAL A 62 -3.42 14.75 -23.03
CA VAL A 62 -4.18 14.10 -24.13
C VAL A 62 -4.04 14.86 -25.45
N MET A 63 -4.01 16.20 -25.38
CA MET A 63 -3.84 17.06 -26.55
C MET A 63 -2.37 17.26 -26.95
N SER A 64 -1.42 16.65 -26.22
CA SER A 64 0.02 16.85 -26.45
C SER A 64 0.42 18.33 -26.45
N ASP A 65 -0.11 19.11 -25.50
CA ASP A 65 0.22 20.54 -25.34
C ASP A 65 1.62 20.72 -24.76
N PHE A 66 2.63 20.71 -25.63
CA PHE A 66 4.05 20.85 -25.26
C PHE A 66 4.45 22.25 -24.79
N SER A 67 3.51 23.20 -24.77
CA SER A 67 3.74 24.48 -24.09
C SER A 67 3.69 24.38 -22.56
N VAL A 68 3.27 23.22 -22.02
CA VAL A 68 3.33 22.88 -20.59
C VAL A 68 4.54 21.99 -20.32
N ALA A 69 5.40 22.40 -19.39
CA ALA A 69 6.68 21.74 -19.11
C ALA A 69 6.54 20.27 -18.75
N ALA A 70 5.59 19.94 -17.88
CA ALA A 70 5.34 18.56 -17.47
C ALA A 70 5.00 17.68 -18.68
N VAL A 71 4.17 18.18 -19.62
CA VAL A 71 3.78 17.46 -20.84
C VAL A 71 4.96 17.31 -21.79
N ALA A 72 5.73 18.39 -22.00
CA ALA A 72 6.91 18.37 -22.85
C ALA A 72 7.99 17.40 -22.37
N GLN A 73 8.16 17.25 -21.06
CA GLN A 73 9.18 16.37 -20.48
C GLN A 73 8.74 14.90 -20.36
N ASN A 74 7.43 14.63 -20.29
CA ASN A 74 6.91 13.31 -19.91
C ASN A 74 5.88 12.73 -20.91
N SER A 75 5.69 13.35 -22.07
CA SER A 75 4.77 12.90 -23.13
C SER A 75 5.43 12.98 -24.51
N HIS A 76 4.79 12.39 -25.53
CA HIS A 76 5.20 12.47 -26.93
C HIS A 76 3.96 12.24 -27.81
N SER A 77 3.89 12.86 -28.99
CA SER A 77 2.74 12.79 -29.90
C SER A 77 2.40 11.36 -30.36
N LEU A 78 3.43 10.58 -30.71
CA LEU A 78 3.35 9.18 -31.15
C LEU A 78 2.93 8.17 -30.06
N LYS A 79 2.80 8.57 -28.79
CA LYS A 79 2.43 7.63 -27.74
C LYS A 79 0.96 7.21 -27.81
N PRO A 80 0.67 5.92 -27.53
CA PRO A 80 -0.70 5.47 -27.31
C PRO A 80 -1.45 6.34 -26.28
N LEU A 81 -2.76 6.51 -26.50
CA LEU A 81 -3.60 7.37 -25.65
C LEU A 81 -3.56 6.98 -24.17
N LEU A 82 -3.50 5.69 -23.87
CA LEU A 82 -3.39 5.19 -22.49
C LEU A 82 -2.19 5.83 -21.77
N TYR A 83 -1.02 5.86 -22.40
CA TYR A 83 0.20 6.39 -21.80
C TYR A 83 0.27 7.92 -21.80
N ARG A 84 -0.50 8.58 -22.68
CA ARG A 84 -0.74 10.02 -22.55
C ARG A 84 -1.63 10.33 -21.35
N LEU A 85 -2.66 9.53 -21.09
CA LEU A 85 -3.52 9.67 -19.91
C LEU A 85 -2.74 9.38 -18.61
N THR A 86 -2.07 8.23 -18.52
CA THR A 86 -1.34 7.83 -17.31
C THR A 86 -0.09 8.68 -17.09
N GLY A 87 0.46 9.27 -18.17
CA GLY A 87 1.52 10.29 -18.10
C GLY A 87 1.17 11.45 -17.17
N VAL A 88 -0.11 11.75 -16.93
CA VAL A 88 -0.57 12.75 -15.95
C VAL A 88 -0.06 12.47 -14.54
N TRP A 89 0.17 11.22 -14.15
CA TRP A 89 0.72 10.87 -12.83
C TRP A 89 1.98 10.01 -12.88
N GLY A 90 2.50 9.73 -14.08
CA GLY A 90 3.79 9.04 -14.30
C GLY A 90 5.02 9.93 -14.11
N ASN A 91 4.84 11.15 -13.61
CA ASN A 91 5.89 12.14 -13.36
C ASN A 91 5.69 12.80 -11.98
N HIS A 92 6.69 13.54 -11.52
CA HIS A 92 6.67 14.15 -10.20
C HIS A 92 5.50 15.13 -9.99
N GLU A 93 5.39 16.18 -10.82
CA GLU A 93 4.42 17.27 -10.66
C GLU A 93 2.98 16.74 -10.76
N GLY A 94 2.76 15.85 -11.71
CA GLY A 94 1.50 15.18 -11.94
C GLY A 94 1.09 14.23 -10.81
N SER A 95 2.04 13.46 -10.28
CA SER A 95 1.80 12.58 -9.12
C SER A 95 1.43 13.37 -7.85
N LEU A 96 1.98 14.57 -7.67
CA LEU A 96 1.59 15.47 -6.57
C LEU A 96 0.19 16.04 -6.75
N LEU A 97 -0.21 16.35 -7.98
CA LEU A 97 -1.59 16.76 -8.26
C LEU A 97 -2.58 15.61 -8.00
N LEU A 98 -2.22 14.36 -8.33
CA LEU A 98 -3.00 13.17 -7.96
C LEU A 98 -3.08 13.01 -6.42
N TRP A 99 -1.97 13.21 -5.71
CA TRP A 99 -1.94 13.22 -4.24
C TRP A 99 -2.92 14.25 -3.66
N LEU A 100 -2.89 15.48 -4.17
CA LEU A 100 -3.80 16.56 -3.77
C LEU A 100 -5.26 16.22 -4.08
N LEU A 101 -5.54 15.64 -5.24
CA LEU A 101 -6.88 15.21 -5.62
C LEU A 101 -7.43 14.19 -4.62
N ILE A 102 -6.63 13.20 -4.24
CA ILE A 102 -7.00 12.19 -3.26
C ILE A 102 -7.15 12.80 -1.85
N LEU A 103 -6.25 13.71 -1.47
CA LEU A 103 -6.27 14.36 -0.15
C LEU A 103 -7.54 15.20 0.05
N THR A 104 -7.88 15.99 -0.97
CA THR A 104 -9.11 16.81 -0.99
C THR A 104 -10.35 15.95 -1.14
N LEU A 105 -10.30 14.83 -1.87
CA LEU A 105 -11.37 13.82 -1.91
C LEU A 105 -11.66 13.26 -0.50
N PHE A 106 -10.63 12.87 0.25
CA PHE A 106 -10.81 12.42 1.64
C PHE A 106 -11.37 13.52 2.54
N GLY A 107 -10.92 14.77 2.38
CA GLY A 107 -11.50 15.93 3.07
C GLY A 107 -12.98 16.13 2.75
N ALA A 108 -13.34 16.06 1.46
CA ALA A 108 -14.72 16.15 0.98
C ALA A 108 -15.59 14.98 1.49
N MET A 109 -15.06 13.75 1.54
CA MET A 109 -15.76 12.61 2.10
C MET A 109 -16.02 12.77 3.61
N VAL A 110 -15.05 13.29 4.38
CA VAL A 110 -15.27 13.62 5.81
C VAL A 110 -16.32 14.72 5.97
N ALA A 111 -16.32 15.72 5.08
CA ALA A 111 -17.29 16.80 5.07
C ALA A 111 -18.72 16.30 4.75
N ALA A 112 -18.86 15.41 3.76
CA ALA A 112 -20.13 14.87 3.31
C ALA A 112 -20.71 13.80 4.25
N PHE A 113 -19.87 12.91 4.77
CA PHE A 113 -20.29 11.73 5.53
C PHE A 113 -20.08 11.84 7.04
N GLY A 114 -19.46 12.93 7.51
CA GLY A 114 -19.17 13.19 8.93
C GLY A 114 -20.30 13.83 9.73
N GLY A 115 -21.53 13.90 9.21
CA GLY A 115 -22.65 14.63 9.85
C GLY A 115 -23.08 14.13 11.25
N ASN A 116 -22.65 12.92 11.64
CA ASN A 116 -22.88 12.37 12.97
C ASN A 116 -21.84 12.82 14.02
N LEU A 117 -20.79 13.54 13.60
CA LEU A 117 -19.78 14.09 14.49
C LEU A 117 -20.30 15.35 15.18
N ARG A 118 -19.79 15.65 16.39
CA ARG A 118 -19.99 16.97 16.99
C ARG A 118 -19.40 18.03 16.05
N LYS A 119 -20.15 19.11 15.76
CA LYS A 119 -19.73 20.19 14.85
C LYS A 119 -18.31 20.69 15.13
N ALA A 120 -17.99 20.95 16.40
CA ALA A 120 -16.66 21.43 16.81
C ALA A 120 -15.54 20.41 16.54
N PHE A 121 -15.82 19.11 16.67
CA PHE A 121 -14.85 18.06 16.38
C PHE A 121 -14.65 17.90 14.87
N GLN A 122 -15.73 17.87 14.08
CA GLN A 122 -15.65 17.82 12.61
C GLN A 122 -14.88 19.03 12.05
N ALA A 123 -15.13 20.23 12.59
CA ALA A 123 -14.42 21.45 12.23
C ALA A 123 -12.91 21.33 12.47
N ARG A 124 -12.49 20.77 13.62
CA ARG A 124 -11.07 20.50 13.92
C ARG A 124 -10.45 19.48 12.97
N VAL A 125 -11.14 18.37 12.69
CA VAL A 125 -10.66 17.34 11.75
C VAL A 125 -10.43 17.93 10.36
N LEU A 126 -11.43 18.64 9.83
CA LEU A 126 -11.34 19.25 8.51
C LEU A 126 -10.28 20.36 8.45
N ALA A 127 -10.09 21.11 9.53
CA ALA A 127 -9.04 22.11 9.58
C ALA A 127 -7.63 21.50 9.57
N VAL A 128 -7.39 20.44 10.34
CA VAL A 128 -6.10 19.73 10.30
C VAL A 128 -5.86 19.11 8.92
N GLN A 129 -6.88 18.51 8.31
CA GLN A 129 -6.79 17.99 6.94
C GLN A 129 -6.42 19.12 5.94
N ALA A 130 -6.96 20.32 6.12
CA ALA A 130 -6.63 21.48 5.30
C ALA A 130 -5.25 22.07 5.59
N MET A 131 -4.70 21.95 6.80
CA MET A 131 -3.31 22.33 7.08
C MET A 131 -2.34 21.47 6.28
N ILE A 132 -2.58 20.15 6.24
CA ILE A 132 -1.82 19.22 5.39
C ILE A 132 -2.00 19.61 3.92
N GLY A 133 -3.24 19.86 3.49
CA GLY A 133 -3.56 20.29 2.14
C GLY A 133 -2.85 21.59 1.73
N ALA A 134 -2.86 22.60 2.60
CA ALA A 134 -2.18 23.87 2.36
C ALA A 134 -0.67 23.69 2.19
N GLY A 135 -0.04 22.82 2.99
CA GLY A 135 1.37 22.47 2.84
C GLY A 135 1.70 21.86 1.47
N PHE A 136 0.92 20.86 1.03
CA PHE A 136 1.12 20.25 -0.29
C PHE A 136 0.72 21.16 -1.46
N LEU A 137 -0.27 22.03 -1.28
CA LEU A 137 -0.65 23.03 -2.28
C LEU A 137 0.43 24.09 -2.44
N ALA A 138 1.01 24.57 -1.34
CA ALA A 138 2.16 25.47 -1.36
C ALA A 138 3.36 24.80 -2.02
N PHE A 139 3.65 23.54 -1.68
CA PHE A 139 4.70 22.75 -2.34
C PHE A 139 4.49 22.69 -3.87
N THR A 140 3.27 22.34 -4.27
CA THR A 140 2.91 22.21 -5.69
C THR A 140 3.03 23.54 -6.43
N LEU A 141 2.56 24.65 -5.86
CA LEU A 141 2.58 25.95 -6.53
C LEU A 141 3.98 26.58 -6.59
N LEU A 142 4.79 26.38 -5.55
CA LEU A 142 6.09 27.07 -5.42
C LEU A 142 7.24 26.33 -6.08
N THR A 143 7.31 25.00 -5.95
CA THR A 143 8.50 24.23 -6.39
C THR A 143 8.17 23.15 -7.41
N SER A 144 6.91 22.75 -7.56
CA SER A 144 6.51 21.59 -8.37
C SER A 144 5.28 21.87 -9.24
N ASN A 145 5.24 23.03 -9.89
CA ASN A 145 4.04 23.51 -10.58
C ASN A 145 3.75 22.70 -11.86
N PRO A 146 2.66 21.91 -11.93
CA PRO A 146 2.35 21.07 -13.09
C PRO A 146 1.94 21.87 -14.34
N PHE A 147 1.69 23.17 -14.20
CA PHE A 147 1.27 24.07 -15.28
C PHE A 147 2.38 25.05 -15.70
N ALA A 148 3.62 24.82 -15.26
CA ALA A 148 4.76 25.61 -15.69
C ALA A 148 4.83 25.66 -17.23
N ARG A 149 5.03 26.86 -17.78
CA ARG A 149 5.00 27.10 -19.23
C ARG A 149 6.42 27.07 -19.80
N ILE A 150 6.55 26.57 -21.01
CA ILE A 150 7.80 26.63 -21.80
C ILE A 150 7.57 27.54 -23.01
N TRP A 151 8.53 28.44 -23.27
CA TRP A 151 8.56 29.26 -24.48
C TRP A 151 9.98 29.40 -25.03
N PRO A 152 10.21 29.15 -26.33
CA PRO A 152 9.26 28.57 -27.30
C PRO A 152 8.93 27.11 -26.95
N PRO A 153 7.69 26.62 -27.20
CA PRO A 153 7.36 25.22 -26.98
C PRO A 153 8.16 24.34 -27.94
N PRO A 154 8.67 23.17 -27.49
CA PRO A 154 9.31 22.23 -28.39
C PRO A 154 8.28 21.64 -29.38
N LEU A 155 8.78 21.21 -30.53
CA LEU A 155 7.94 20.61 -31.58
C LEU A 155 7.30 19.29 -31.14
N ASP A 156 7.99 18.52 -30.31
CA ASP A 156 7.48 17.31 -29.68
C ASP A 156 8.06 17.15 -28.26
N GLY A 157 7.47 16.25 -27.47
CA GLY A 157 7.91 15.98 -26.11
C GLY A 157 9.04 14.95 -26.04
N ALA A 158 9.75 14.92 -24.91
CA ALA A 158 10.93 14.08 -24.69
C ALA A 158 10.63 12.59 -24.48
N GLY A 159 9.36 12.20 -24.42
CA GLY A 159 8.99 10.83 -24.07
C GLY A 159 8.72 10.64 -22.58
N LEU A 160 8.49 9.40 -22.15
CA LEU A 160 8.16 9.00 -20.78
C LEU A 160 9.07 7.81 -20.57
N ASN A 161 9.68 7.69 -19.39
CA ASN A 161 10.48 6.53 -19.05
C ASN A 161 9.77 5.26 -19.57
N PRO A 162 10.38 4.50 -20.49
CA PRO A 162 9.68 3.42 -21.18
C PRO A 162 9.16 2.32 -20.26
N LEU A 163 9.79 2.11 -19.10
CA LEU A 163 9.28 1.19 -18.05
C LEU A 163 7.91 1.59 -17.52
N LEU A 164 7.52 2.86 -17.65
CA LEU A 164 6.23 3.38 -17.24
C LEU A 164 5.18 3.30 -18.36
N GLN A 165 5.55 2.89 -19.57
CA GLN A 165 4.63 2.63 -20.69
C GLN A 165 3.99 1.24 -20.55
N ASP A 166 3.42 0.99 -19.38
CA ASP A 166 2.83 -0.28 -18.99
C ASP A 166 1.48 -0.05 -18.26
N PRO A 167 0.48 -0.95 -18.41
CA PRO A 167 -0.80 -0.83 -17.69
C PRO A 167 -0.66 -0.75 -16.17
N GLY A 168 0.41 -1.28 -15.57
CA GLY A 168 0.74 -1.18 -14.16
C GLY A 168 0.77 0.28 -13.67
N LEU A 169 1.31 1.20 -14.47
CA LEU A 169 1.30 2.65 -14.16
C LEU A 169 -0.13 3.19 -14.00
N ALA A 170 -1.10 2.64 -14.74
CA ALA A 170 -2.48 3.14 -14.70
C ALA A 170 -3.17 2.85 -13.35
N PHE A 171 -2.82 1.74 -12.71
CA PHE A 171 -3.56 1.22 -11.55
C PHE A 171 -2.77 1.30 -10.24
N HIS A 172 -1.46 1.04 -10.28
CA HIS A 172 -0.65 0.95 -9.06
C HIS A 172 -0.55 2.29 -8.30
N PRO A 173 -0.07 3.41 -8.89
CA PRO A 173 0.06 4.67 -8.15
C PRO A 173 -1.26 5.22 -7.58
N PRO A 174 -2.41 5.21 -8.31
CA PRO A 174 -3.67 5.65 -7.73
C PRO A 174 -4.10 4.85 -6.49
N LEU A 175 -3.94 3.52 -6.49
CA LEU A 175 -4.26 2.68 -5.34
C LEU A 175 -3.30 2.90 -4.17
N LEU A 176 -2.00 3.01 -4.47
CA LEU A 176 -0.99 3.28 -3.46
C LEU A 176 -1.23 4.65 -2.79
N TYR A 177 -1.47 5.70 -3.58
CA TYR A 177 -1.79 7.03 -3.05
C TYR A 177 -3.13 7.07 -2.34
N PHE A 178 -4.15 6.33 -2.78
CA PHE A 178 -5.39 6.19 -2.02
C PHE A 178 -5.11 5.67 -0.60
N GLY A 179 -4.17 4.73 -0.47
CA GLY A 179 -3.69 4.22 0.80
C GLY A 179 -2.90 5.24 1.63
N TYR A 180 -1.79 5.76 1.08
CA TYR A 180 -0.91 6.74 1.73
C TYR A 180 -1.67 7.96 2.24
N VAL A 181 -2.42 8.58 1.32
CA VAL A 181 -3.13 9.82 1.58
C VAL A 181 -4.35 9.56 2.46
N GLY A 182 -4.99 8.39 2.33
CA GLY A 182 -6.10 7.99 3.20
C GLY A 182 -5.74 7.95 4.69
N LEU A 183 -4.48 7.66 5.04
CA LEU A 183 -4.01 7.72 6.43
C LEU A 183 -4.01 9.14 7.00
N SER A 184 -4.02 10.20 6.16
CA SER A 184 -4.11 11.59 6.61
C SER A 184 -5.40 11.87 7.39
N VAL A 185 -6.47 11.13 7.11
CA VAL A 185 -7.74 11.26 7.84
C VAL A 185 -7.56 10.72 9.24
N ALA A 186 -6.98 9.54 9.41
CA ALA A 186 -6.70 8.98 10.74
C ALA A 186 -5.80 9.93 11.57
N PHE A 187 -4.76 10.50 10.93
CA PHE A 187 -3.93 11.54 11.52
C PHE A 187 -4.74 12.79 11.94
N SER A 188 -5.59 13.30 11.05
CA SER A 188 -6.41 14.49 11.33
C SER A 188 -7.40 14.26 12.48
N PHE A 189 -7.99 13.06 12.56
CA PHE A 189 -8.82 12.64 13.69
C PHE A 189 -8.01 12.53 15.00
N ALA A 190 -6.78 12.06 14.95
CA ALA A 190 -5.90 11.96 16.12
C ALA A 190 -5.52 13.36 16.65
N VAL A 191 -5.03 14.25 15.78
CA VAL A 191 -4.67 15.63 16.15
C VAL A 191 -5.90 16.39 16.64
N ALA A 192 -7.05 16.28 15.97
CA ALA A 192 -8.28 16.92 16.42
C ALA A 192 -8.74 16.45 17.81
N ALA A 193 -8.57 15.16 18.12
CA ALA A 193 -8.92 14.60 19.43
C ALA A 193 -7.98 15.07 20.54
N LEU A 194 -6.68 15.23 20.22
CA LEU A 194 -5.70 15.82 21.12
C LEU A 194 -5.98 17.31 21.39
N LEU A 195 -6.33 18.08 20.35
CA LEU A 195 -6.73 19.48 20.48
C LEU A 195 -7.99 19.63 21.34
N GLU A 196 -8.95 18.71 21.21
CA GLU A 196 -10.18 18.72 22.00
C GLU A 196 -9.99 18.12 23.41
N GLY A 197 -8.91 17.37 23.64
CA GLY A 197 -8.65 16.67 24.90
C GLY A 197 -9.61 15.51 25.17
N ARG A 198 -10.21 14.92 24.12
CA ARG A 198 -11.22 13.84 24.25
C ARG A 198 -10.94 12.70 23.28
N VAL A 199 -10.47 11.58 23.81
CA VAL A 199 -10.28 10.32 23.08
C VAL A 199 -11.18 9.27 23.71
N ASP A 200 -12.38 9.11 23.17
CA ASP A 200 -13.39 8.19 23.68
C ASP A 200 -13.62 6.99 22.75
N ARG A 201 -14.53 6.11 23.15
CA ARG A 201 -14.95 4.96 22.35
C ARG A 201 -15.55 5.35 21.00
N ALA A 202 -16.21 6.51 20.92
CA ALA A 202 -16.82 6.98 19.69
C ALA A 202 -15.72 7.37 18.69
N TRP A 203 -14.69 8.09 19.13
CA TRP A 203 -13.51 8.41 18.33
C TRP A 203 -12.88 7.16 17.70
N ALA A 204 -12.64 6.10 18.48
CA ALA A 204 -12.04 4.87 17.95
C ALA A 204 -12.92 4.21 16.87
N ARG A 205 -14.25 4.30 17.00
CA ARG A 205 -15.20 3.82 15.99
C ARG A 205 -15.14 4.64 14.70
N TRP A 206 -14.87 5.94 14.79
CA TRP A 206 -14.77 6.85 13.64
C TRP A 206 -13.47 6.65 12.86
N VAL A 207 -12.34 6.46 13.54
CA VAL A 207 -11.03 6.29 12.90
C VAL A 207 -10.96 4.99 12.09
N ARG A 208 -11.53 3.91 12.64
CA ARG A 208 -11.40 2.55 12.10
C ARG A 208 -11.79 2.39 10.62
N PRO A 209 -12.93 2.88 10.12
CA PRO A 209 -13.26 2.75 8.70
C PRO A 209 -12.33 3.53 7.77
N TRP A 210 -11.82 4.70 8.19
CA TRP A 210 -10.83 5.44 7.39
C TRP A 210 -9.51 4.68 7.31
N THR A 211 -9.03 4.15 8.45
CA THR A 211 -7.84 3.31 8.45
C THR A 211 -8.04 2.04 7.64
N LEU A 212 -9.21 1.40 7.67
CA LEU A 212 -9.49 0.21 6.86
C LEU A 212 -9.49 0.51 5.36
N ALA A 213 -10.05 1.64 4.93
CA ALA A 213 -10.04 2.06 3.53
C ALA A 213 -8.61 2.35 3.05
N ALA A 214 -7.83 3.07 3.87
CA ALA A 214 -6.42 3.34 3.59
C ALA A 214 -5.58 2.04 3.54
N TRP A 215 -5.77 1.14 4.50
CA TRP A 215 -5.07 -0.15 4.56
C TRP A 215 -5.43 -1.05 3.37
N ALA A 216 -6.68 -1.05 2.91
CA ALA A 216 -7.08 -1.78 1.71
C ALA A 216 -6.39 -1.22 0.46
N GLY A 217 -6.32 0.12 0.32
CA GLY A 217 -5.59 0.79 -0.74
C GLY A 217 -4.09 0.48 -0.72
N LEU A 218 -3.44 0.54 0.45
CA LEU A 218 -2.04 0.15 0.62
C LEU A 218 -1.79 -1.31 0.25
N THR A 219 -2.64 -2.23 0.74
CA THR A 219 -2.51 -3.67 0.46
C THR A 219 -2.60 -3.95 -1.04
N ALA A 220 -3.60 -3.37 -1.71
CA ALA A 220 -3.78 -3.52 -3.16
C ALA A 220 -2.65 -2.83 -3.95
N GLY A 221 -2.27 -1.61 -3.56
CA GLY A 221 -1.20 -0.84 -4.20
C GLY A 221 0.14 -1.56 -4.12
N ILE A 222 0.55 -2.01 -2.94
CA ILE A 222 1.81 -2.75 -2.73
C ILE A 222 1.81 -4.05 -3.54
N ALA A 223 0.70 -4.80 -3.53
CA ALA A 223 0.59 -6.06 -4.29
C ALA A 223 0.64 -5.84 -5.81
N LEU A 224 -0.02 -4.79 -6.32
CA LEU A 224 0.08 -4.41 -7.72
C LEU A 224 1.50 -3.96 -8.10
N GLY A 225 2.17 -3.24 -7.20
CA GLY A 225 3.56 -2.82 -7.39
C GLY A 225 4.52 -4.01 -7.47
N SER A 226 4.39 -4.97 -6.55
CA SER A 226 5.22 -6.19 -6.57
C SER A 226 4.93 -7.07 -7.79
N TRP A 227 3.67 -7.14 -8.23
CA TRP A 227 3.31 -7.85 -9.46
C TRP A 227 3.92 -7.19 -10.69
N TRP A 228 3.82 -5.86 -10.79
CA TRP A 228 4.39 -5.10 -11.88
C TRP A 228 5.93 -5.23 -11.94
N ALA A 229 6.61 -5.02 -10.81
CA ALA A 229 8.05 -5.21 -10.71
C ALA A 229 8.50 -6.62 -11.11
N TYR A 230 7.70 -7.65 -10.80
CA TYR A 230 8.02 -9.03 -11.13
C TYR A 230 8.08 -9.31 -12.64
N TYR A 231 7.14 -8.80 -13.43
CA TYR A 231 7.16 -9.03 -14.88
C TYR A 231 7.97 -8.00 -15.67
N GLU A 232 8.04 -6.75 -15.20
CA GLU A 232 8.68 -5.66 -15.93
C GLU A 232 10.22 -5.69 -15.79
N LEU A 233 10.74 -6.03 -14.62
CA LEU A 233 12.18 -5.87 -14.34
C LEU A 233 13.05 -7.07 -14.78
N GLY A 234 12.44 -8.17 -15.22
CA GLY A 234 13.18 -9.24 -15.90
C GLY A 234 14.04 -10.17 -15.02
N TRP A 235 14.00 -10.03 -13.70
CA TRP A 235 14.92 -10.72 -12.76
C TRP A 235 14.30 -11.92 -12.01
N GLY A 236 13.02 -12.21 -12.25
CA GLY A 236 12.33 -13.37 -11.68
C GLY A 236 11.92 -13.26 -10.20
N GLY A 237 12.12 -12.11 -9.55
CA GLY A 237 11.68 -11.86 -8.16
C GLY A 237 10.65 -10.71 -8.05
N PHE A 238 10.03 -10.57 -6.87
CA PHE A 238 8.86 -9.69 -6.66
C PHE A 238 9.09 -8.55 -5.66
N TRP A 239 10.23 -8.52 -4.96
CA TRP A 239 10.53 -7.51 -3.92
C TRP A 239 12.04 -7.37 -3.73
N PHE A 240 12.56 -6.16 -3.86
CA PHE A 240 13.98 -5.83 -3.77
C PHE A 240 14.46 -5.36 -2.40
N TRP A 241 13.54 -5.00 -1.50
CA TRP A 241 13.85 -4.27 -0.25
C TRP A 241 14.50 -2.90 -0.49
N ASP A 242 14.17 -2.25 -1.61
CA ASP A 242 14.69 -0.92 -1.91
C ASP A 242 13.98 0.17 -1.07
N PRO A 243 14.56 1.38 -0.93
CA PRO A 243 13.98 2.43 -0.10
C PRO A 243 12.54 2.83 -0.45
N VAL A 244 12.14 2.75 -1.72
CA VAL A 244 10.79 3.14 -2.17
C VAL A 244 9.77 2.04 -1.87
N GLU A 245 10.12 0.78 -2.09
CA GLU A 245 9.35 -0.36 -1.62
C GLU A 245 9.16 -0.30 -0.09
N ASN A 246 10.24 -0.09 0.66
CA ASN A 246 10.21 0.03 2.12
C ASN A 246 9.35 1.21 2.59
N ALA A 247 9.41 2.34 1.88
CA ALA A 247 8.58 3.52 2.16
C ALA A 247 7.09 3.21 2.13
N SER A 248 6.65 2.24 1.30
CA SER A 248 5.24 1.81 1.24
C SER A 248 4.89 0.78 2.30
N PHE A 249 5.85 -0.06 2.66
CA PHE A 249 5.66 -1.12 3.63
C PHE A 249 5.54 -0.60 5.07
N MET A 250 6.31 0.42 5.44
CA MET A 250 6.29 0.99 6.79
C MET A 250 4.92 1.55 7.21
N PRO A 251 4.24 2.43 6.43
CA PRO A 251 2.88 2.86 6.72
C PRO A 251 1.89 1.69 6.80
N TRP A 252 2.07 0.63 6.00
CA TRP A 252 1.21 -0.55 6.03
C TRP A 252 1.34 -1.32 7.35
N LEU A 253 2.56 -1.49 7.88
CA LEU A 253 2.79 -2.09 9.20
C LEU A 253 2.15 -1.26 10.33
N ALA A 254 2.38 0.06 10.31
CA ALA A 254 1.81 0.98 11.30
C ALA A 254 0.27 1.03 11.21
N ALA A 255 -0.30 1.03 10.00
CA ALA A 255 -1.74 0.97 9.78
C ALA A 255 -2.34 -0.36 10.25
N THR A 256 -1.64 -1.48 10.05
CA THR A 256 -2.05 -2.80 10.56
C THR A 256 -2.10 -2.79 12.08
N ALA A 257 -1.08 -2.24 12.76
CA ALA A 257 -1.10 -2.07 14.22
C ALA A 257 -2.23 -1.13 14.66
N LEU A 258 -2.46 -0.03 13.93
CA LEU A 258 -3.52 0.94 14.21
C LEU A 258 -4.91 0.29 14.16
N LEU A 259 -5.18 -0.54 13.15
CA LEU A 259 -6.45 -1.27 13.03
C LEU A 259 -6.72 -2.16 14.24
N HIS A 260 -5.71 -2.90 14.69
CA HIS A 260 -5.82 -3.78 15.85
C HIS A 260 -5.97 -2.99 17.16
N SER A 261 -5.19 -1.92 17.32
CA SER A 261 -5.30 -1.01 18.46
C SER A 261 -6.69 -0.36 18.55
N ALA A 262 -7.22 0.10 17.41
CA ALA A 262 -8.54 0.71 17.34
C ALA A 262 -9.66 -0.25 17.76
N ILE A 263 -9.53 -1.56 17.52
CA ILE A 263 -10.50 -2.56 18.00
C ILE A 263 -10.48 -2.64 19.53
N ALA A 264 -9.30 -2.65 20.15
CA ALA A 264 -9.17 -2.66 21.62
C ALA A 264 -9.74 -1.37 22.23
N ALA A 265 -9.43 -0.21 21.64
CA ALA A 265 -9.96 1.09 22.07
C ALA A 265 -11.48 1.15 21.92
N GLU A 266 -12.03 0.70 20.80
CA GLU A 266 -13.48 0.71 20.53
C GLU A 266 -14.24 -0.30 21.40
N ARG A 267 -13.66 -1.45 21.75
CA ARG A 267 -14.38 -2.48 22.50
C ARG A 267 -14.26 -2.29 24.00
N ARG A 268 -13.07 -1.94 24.46
CA ARG A 268 -12.68 -2.02 25.87
C ARG A 268 -12.09 -0.74 26.42
N GLU A 269 -11.97 0.29 25.60
CA GLU A 269 -11.37 1.56 26.03
C GLU A 269 -9.92 1.41 26.53
N ALA A 270 -9.25 0.34 26.10
CA ALA A 270 -7.82 0.07 26.33
C ALA A 270 -6.99 0.63 25.16
N LEU A 271 -5.69 0.86 25.38
CA LEU A 271 -4.73 1.28 24.33
C LEU A 271 -5.10 2.60 23.63
N ARG A 272 -5.83 3.52 24.29
CA ARG A 272 -6.27 4.79 23.66
C ARG A 272 -5.09 5.65 23.22
N SER A 273 -4.15 5.93 24.13
CA SER A 273 -2.94 6.70 23.84
C SER A 273 -2.12 6.06 22.72
N TRP A 274 -1.98 4.73 22.76
CA TRP A 274 -1.28 3.97 21.74
C TRP A 274 -1.95 4.08 20.36
N THR A 275 -3.28 4.04 20.32
CA THR A 275 -4.06 4.18 19.07
C THR A 275 -3.86 5.57 18.46
N VAL A 276 -3.81 6.63 19.28
CA VAL A 276 -3.52 7.99 18.82
C VAL A 276 -2.11 8.10 18.26
N LEU A 277 -1.12 7.56 18.99
CA LEU A 277 0.27 7.56 18.55
C LEU A 277 0.45 6.83 17.21
N LEU A 278 -0.15 5.64 17.05
CA LEU A 278 -0.12 4.89 15.80
C LEU A 278 -0.75 5.63 14.63
N ALA A 279 -1.84 6.38 14.86
CA ALA A 279 -2.46 7.20 13.83
C ALA A 279 -1.55 8.36 13.37
N ILE A 280 -0.79 8.94 14.29
CA ILE A 280 0.22 9.95 13.97
C ILE A 280 1.35 9.31 13.16
N ILE A 281 1.94 8.22 13.68
CA ILE A 281 3.08 7.52 13.05
C ILE A 281 2.72 7.03 11.65
N ALA A 282 1.56 6.42 11.43
CA ALA A 282 1.19 5.84 10.14
C ALA A 282 1.18 6.88 8.99
N PHE A 283 0.63 8.07 9.22
CA PHE A 283 0.67 9.13 8.23
C PHE A 283 2.04 9.81 8.14
N SER A 284 2.74 9.99 9.27
CA SER A 284 4.12 10.49 9.27
C SER A 284 5.07 9.63 8.45
N LEU A 285 4.91 8.31 8.47
CA LEU A 285 5.66 7.39 7.61
C LEU A 285 5.28 7.55 6.12
N SER A 286 4.03 7.90 5.82
CA SER A 286 3.60 8.20 4.45
C SER A 286 4.23 9.50 3.93
N LEU A 287 4.33 10.53 4.79
CA LEU A 287 5.06 11.77 4.49
C LEU A 287 6.56 11.52 4.35
N LEU A 288 7.15 10.69 5.20
CA LEU A 288 8.54 10.28 5.08
C LEU A 288 8.76 9.56 3.75
N GLY A 289 7.86 8.66 3.35
CA GLY A 289 7.92 8.02 2.03
C GLY A 289 7.88 9.04 0.89
N ALA A 290 7.04 10.08 1.00
CA ALA A 290 7.02 11.16 0.01
C ALA A 290 8.36 11.91 -0.07
N PHE A 291 9.03 12.12 1.07
CA PHE A 291 10.39 12.68 1.12
C PHE A 291 11.40 11.74 0.45
N LEU A 292 11.45 10.46 0.84
CA LEU A 292 12.44 9.50 0.34
C LEU A 292 12.39 9.33 -1.19
N VAL A 293 11.19 9.35 -1.78
CA VAL A 293 10.99 9.13 -3.23
C VAL A 293 11.30 10.40 -4.06
N ARG A 294 11.35 11.59 -3.44
CA ARG A 294 11.40 12.88 -4.16
C ARG A 294 12.57 13.78 -3.79
N SER A 295 13.30 13.47 -2.72
CA SER A 295 14.43 14.29 -2.27
C SER A 295 15.71 14.06 -3.06
N GLY A 296 15.80 12.97 -3.82
CA GLY A 296 17.03 12.54 -4.50
C GLY A 296 18.14 12.06 -3.56
N VAL A 297 17.83 11.90 -2.27
CA VAL A 297 18.80 11.58 -1.21
C VAL A 297 19.18 10.10 -1.20
N LEU A 298 18.32 9.22 -1.72
CA LEU A 298 18.59 7.80 -1.88
C LEU A 298 18.52 7.41 -3.35
N THR A 299 19.39 6.51 -3.77
CA THR A 299 19.32 5.88 -5.09
C THR A 299 18.25 4.78 -5.08
N SER A 300 17.27 4.87 -5.97
CA SER A 300 16.28 3.82 -6.20
C SER A 300 15.81 3.86 -7.65
N VAL A 301 15.50 2.68 -8.20
CA VAL A 301 14.89 2.53 -9.52
C VAL A 301 13.46 3.09 -9.58
N HIS A 302 12.83 3.28 -8.41
CA HIS A 302 11.46 3.78 -8.27
C HIS A 302 11.38 5.28 -7.91
N ALA A 303 12.52 5.99 -7.86
CA ALA A 303 12.55 7.41 -7.53
C ALA A 303 12.04 8.28 -8.71
N PHE A 304 11.21 9.29 -8.42
CA PHE A 304 10.60 10.14 -9.45
C PHE A 304 11.37 11.43 -9.75
N ALA A 305 12.20 11.92 -8.81
CA ALA A 305 12.93 13.18 -8.96
C ALA A 305 14.17 13.23 -8.07
N THR A 306 15.18 13.97 -8.53
CA THR A 306 16.41 14.31 -7.79
C THR A 306 16.57 15.83 -7.75
N ASP A 307 15.84 16.49 -6.86
CA ASP A 307 15.89 17.95 -6.69
C ASP A 307 15.98 18.30 -5.19
N PRO A 308 17.13 18.84 -4.72
CA PRO A 308 17.34 19.19 -3.31
C PRO A 308 16.31 20.18 -2.76
N GLU A 309 15.83 21.15 -3.56
CA GLU A 309 14.85 22.13 -3.10
C GLU A 309 13.52 21.46 -2.75
N ARG A 310 13.11 20.48 -3.56
CA ARG A 310 11.91 19.68 -3.32
C ARG A 310 12.06 18.84 -2.06
N GLY A 311 13.24 18.25 -1.86
CA GLY A 311 13.59 17.50 -0.66
C GLY A 311 13.47 18.33 0.62
N VAL A 312 14.04 19.54 0.63
CA VAL A 312 13.99 20.46 1.77
C VAL A 312 12.55 20.87 2.10
N PHE A 313 11.73 21.18 1.08
CA PHE A 313 10.33 21.55 1.31
C PHE A 313 9.54 20.43 1.99
N ILE A 314 9.65 19.19 1.48
CA ILE A 314 8.94 18.05 2.08
C ILE A 314 9.50 17.74 3.48
N LEU A 315 10.81 17.91 3.70
CA LEU A 315 11.42 17.73 5.02
C LEU A 315 10.87 18.74 6.05
N LEU A 316 10.71 20.00 5.66
CA LEU A 316 10.05 21.02 6.49
C LEU A 316 8.59 20.66 6.77
N LEU A 317 7.85 20.24 5.75
CA LEU A 317 6.46 19.79 5.92
C LEU A 317 6.37 18.59 6.87
N LEU A 318 7.28 17.61 6.73
CA LEU A 318 7.39 16.45 7.60
C LEU A 318 7.71 16.89 9.04
N GLY A 319 8.67 17.80 9.23
CA GLY A 319 9.06 18.33 10.53
C GLY A 319 7.92 19.06 11.23
N ILE A 320 7.20 19.93 10.52
CA ILE A 320 6.04 20.67 11.06
C ILE A 320 4.89 19.72 11.38
N ALA A 321 4.49 18.86 10.45
CA ALA A 321 3.35 17.98 10.63
C ALA A 321 3.62 16.89 11.68
N THR A 322 4.74 16.18 11.56
CA THR A 322 5.11 15.09 12.47
C THR A 322 5.58 15.63 13.81
N GLY A 323 6.51 16.58 13.82
CA GLY A 323 7.02 17.19 15.04
C GLY A 323 5.91 17.90 15.83
N GLY A 324 5.05 18.67 15.15
CA GLY A 324 3.90 19.32 15.78
C GLY A 324 2.90 18.34 16.37
N ALA A 325 2.54 17.27 15.64
CA ALA A 325 1.61 16.24 16.13
C ALA A 325 2.20 15.43 17.30
N LEU A 326 3.49 15.05 17.23
CA LEU A 326 4.16 14.33 18.31
C LEU A 326 4.38 15.20 19.55
N ALA A 327 4.70 16.49 19.39
CA ALA A 327 4.80 17.43 20.51
C ALA A 327 3.43 17.61 21.19
N LEU A 328 2.36 17.77 20.40
CA LEU A 328 1.00 17.84 20.94
C LEU A 328 0.60 16.54 21.64
N TYR A 329 0.97 15.38 21.07
CA TYR A 329 0.77 14.08 21.70
C TYR A 329 1.51 14.01 23.03
N ALA A 330 2.81 14.34 23.08
CA ALA A 330 3.61 14.31 24.29
C ALA A 330 3.01 15.20 25.40
N TRP A 331 2.50 16.39 25.04
CA TRP A 331 1.83 17.28 25.98
C TRP A 331 0.50 16.73 26.51
N ARG A 332 -0.31 16.12 25.64
CA ARG A 332 -1.67 15.68 25.98
C ARG A 332 -1.75 14.23 26.49
N ALA A 333 -0.78 13.38 26.17
CA ALA A 333 -0.80 11.94 26.48
C ALA A 333 -1.05 11.64 27.97
N PRO A 334 -0.48 12.35 28.96
CA PRO A 334 -0.76 12.12 30.37
C PRO A 334 -2.25 12.30 30.74
N THR A 335 -2.99 13.13 30.00
CA THR A 335 -4.42 13.41 30.25
C THR A 335 -5.35 12.38 29.61
N LEU A 336 -4.85 11.48 28.75
CA LEU A 336 -5.68 10.53 27.99
C LEU A 336 -6.14 9.30 28.83
N GLY A 337 -5.65 9.16 30.06
CA GLY A 337 -5.99 8.07 30.97
C GLY A 337 -5.40 6.71 30.52
N ALA A 338 -5.08 5.84 31.49
CA ALA A 338 -4.47 4.53 31.22
C ALA A 338 -5.40 3.52 30.51
N GLY A 339 -6.69 3.84 30.36
CA GLY A 339 -7.70 2.93 29.82
C GLY A 339 -8.11 1.84 30.80
N ALA A 340 -8.91 0.87 30.34
CA ALA A 340 -9.37 -0.22 31.18
C ALA A 340 -8.26 -1.27 31.42
N PRO A 341 -8.08 -1.78 32.66
CA PRO A 341 -7.08 -2.81 32.96
C PRO A 341 -7.44 -4.16 32.34
N PHE A 342 -6.43 -4.95 32.01
CA PHE A 342 -6.55 -6.31 31.46
C PHE A 342 -5.37 -7.18 31.90
N ARG A 343 -5.55 -8.50 31.93
CA ARG A 343 -4.45 -9.45 32.20
C ARG A 343 -3.61 -9.68 30.94
N PRO A 344 -2.29 -9.96 31.06
CA PRO A 344 -1.44 -10.24 29.89
C PRO A 344 -1.99 -11.35 28.99
N VAL A 345 -2.49 -12.44 29.59
CA VAL A 345 -3.22 -13.49 28.88
C VAL A 345 -4.68 -13.05 28.69
N SER A 346 -4.90 -12.30 27.62
CA SER A 346 -6.22 -11.83 27.18
C SER A 346 -6.17 -11.43 25.70
N ARG A 347 -7.33 -11.17 25.10
CA ARG A 347 -7.39 -10.61 23.75
C ARG A 347 -6.71 -9.24 23.67
N GLU A 348 -6.86 -8.40 24.69
CA GLU A 348 -6.15 -7.12 24.79
C GLU A 348 -4.63 -7.32 24.78
N GLY A 349 -4.12 -8.27 25.56
CA GLY A 349 -2.69 -8.58 25.63
C GLY A 349 -2.14 -9.13 24.32
N ALA A 350 -2.88 -9.99 23.62
CA ALA A 350 -2.48 -10.48 22.30
C ALA A 350 -2.44 -9.35 21.25
N LEU A 351 -3.39 -8.41 21.29
CA LEU A 351 -3.37 -7.23 20.41
C LEU A 351 -2.20 -6.28 20.74
N LEU A 352 -1.85 -6.14 22.03
CA LEU A 352 -0.68 -5.38 22.44
C LEU A 352 0.62 -6.03 21.94
N LEU A 353 0.77 -7.35 22.11
CA LEU A 353 1.93 -8.10 21.59
C LEU A 353 2.06 -7.92 20.07
N ASN A 354 0.96 -8.09 19.33
CA ASN A 354 0.93 -7.86 17.89
C ASN A 354 1.41 -6.44 17.54
N ASN A 355 0.88 -5.43 18.22
CA ASN A 355 1.26 -4.05 17.93
C ASN A 355 2.71 -3.75 18.27
N LEU A 356 3.23 -4.30 19.37
CA LEU A 356 4.64 -4.16 19.73
C LEU A 356 5.52 -4.77 18.64
N VAL A 357 5.24 -6.00 18.21
CA VAL A 357 5.98 -6.66 17.13
C VAL A 357 5.91 -5.87 15.82
N LEU A 358 4.73 -5.42 15.39
CA LEU A 358 4.58 -4.67 14.14
C LEU A 358 5.29 -3.31 14.18
N VAL A 359 5.25 -2.61 15.32
CA VAL A 359 5.95 -1.32 15.47
C VAL A 359 7.47 -1.54 15.52
N THR A 360 7.95 -2.57 16.22
CA THR A 360 9.38 -2.92 16.22
C THR A 360 9.86 -3.32 14.83
N ALA A 361 9.09 -4.14 14.10
CA ALA A 361 9.41 -4.51 12.72
C ALA A 361 9.38 -3.30 11.77
N CYS A 362 8.44 -2.37 11.97
CA CYS A 362 8.44 -1.10 11.24
C CYS A 362 9.69 -0.27 11.56
N ALA A 363 10.10 -0.22 12.83
CA ALA A 363 11.30 0.50 13.26
C ALA A 363 12.58 -0.12 12.67
N THR A 364 12.70 -1.44 12.56
CA THR A 364 13.86 -2.07 11.91
C THR A 364 13.90 -1.77 10.41
N VAL A 365 12.74 -1.76 9.72
CA VAL A 365 12.69 -1.36 8.31
C VAL A 365 13.08 0.11 8.14
N LEU A 366 12.58 0.98 9.03
CA LEU A 366 12.92 2.41 9.06
C LEU A 366 14.42 2.63 9.26
N LEU A 367 15.01 1.95 10.26
CA LEU A 367 16.44 2.03 10.55
C LEU A 367 17.25 1.55 9.36
N GLY A 368 16.97 0.36 8.80
CA GLY A 368 17.68 -0.15 7.63
C GLY A 368 17.59 0.78 6.42
N THR A 369 16.43 1.44 6.23
CA THR A 369 16.20 2.37 5.12
C THR A 369 16.93 3.71 5.30
N LEU A 370 16.94 4.26 6.52
CA LEU A 370 17.55 5.56 6.82
C LEU A 370 19.03 5.48 7.21
N TYR A 371 19.55 4.30 7.53
CA TYR A 371 20.93 4.13 8.00
C TYR A 371 21.97 4.60 6.96
N PRO A 372 21.87 4.26 5.66
CA PRO A 372 22.75 4.82 4.63
C PRO A 372 22.75 6.35 4.61
N LEU A 373 21.56 6.97 4.72
CA LEU A 373 21.42 8.42 4.75
C LEU A 373 22.08 9.03 5.98
N PHE A 374 21.92 8.41 7.15
CA PHE A 374 22.53 8.91 8.38
C PHE A 374 24.07 8.88 8.31
N LEU A 375 24.66 7.83 7.73
CA LEU A 375 26.12 7.76 7.56
C LEU A 375 26.63 8.77 6.53
N ASP A 376 25.92 8.94 5.41
CA ASP A 376 26.27 9.92 4.38
C ASP A 376 26.20 11.35 4.96
N ALA A 377 25.18 11.67 5.76
CA ALA A 377 25.04 12.96 6.42
C ALA A 377 26.11 13.26 7.50
N LEU A 378 26.79 12.23 8.01
CA LEU A 378 27.89 12.36 8.97
C LEU A 378 29.28 12.26 8.31
N ASP A 379 29.35 12.20 6.98
CA ASP A 379 30.58 11.92 6.23
C ASP A 379 31.30 10.64 6.70
N ALA A 380 30.54 9.68 7.26
CA ALA A 380 31.04 8.44 7.86
C ALA A 380 31.19 7.28 6.85
N GLY A 381 31.04 7.56 5.56
CA GLY A 381 31.15 6.61 4.46
C GLY A 381 29.79 6.14 3.91
N LYS A 382 29.81 5.53 2.72
CA LYS A 382 28.62 5.03 2.02
C LYS A 382 28.44 3.54 2.27
N VAL A 383 27.26 3.16 2.75
CA VAL A 383 26.86 1.76 2.98
C VAL A 383 25.55 1.49 2.25
N SER A 384 25.37 0.28 1.72
CA SER A 384 24.10 -0.19 1.18
C SER A 384 23.49 -1.23 2.11
N VAL A 385 22.19 -1.10 2.37
CA VAL A 385 21.41 -2.06 3.18
C VAL A 385 20.44 -2.76 2.24
N GLY A 386 20.66 -4.05 2.02
CA GLY A 386 19.86 -4.87 1.10
C GLY A 386 19.13 -6.04 1.79
N PRO A 387 18.57 -6.97 1.00
CA PRO A 387 17.78 -8.11 1.49
C PRO A 387 18.37 -8.91 2.68
N PRO A 388 19.70 -9.15 2.77
CA PRO A 388 20.27 -9.90 3.90
C PRO A 388 19.98 -9.27 5.27
N TYR A 389 20.04 -7.93 5.39
CA TYR A 389 19.72 -7.24 6.64
C TYR A 389 18.26 -7.43 7.04
N PHE A 390 17.34 -7.24 6.09
CA PHE A 390 15.92 -7.37 6.36
C PHE A 390 15.53 -8.81 6.64
N ALA A 391 16.08 -9.79 5.92
CA ALA A 391 15.86 -11.20 6.23
C ALA A 391 16.33 -11.56 7.65
N ALA A 392 17.52 -11.09 8.06
CA ALA A 392 18.09 -11.39 9.37
C ALA A 392 17.36 -10.68 10.54
N THR A 393 16.71 -9.55 10.29
CA THR A 393 16.06 -8.74 11.34
C THR A 393 14.53 -8.88 11.33
N PHE A 394 13.89 -8.69 10.19
CA PHE A 394 12.44 -8.66 10.06
C PHE A 394 11.79 -10.03 10.28
N VAL A 395 12.35 -11.09 9.68
CA VAL A 395 11.76 -12.44 9.74
C VAL A 395 11.67 -12.97 11.18
N PRO A 396 12.76 -12.93 11.99
CA PRO A 396 12.68 -13.36 13.39
C PRO A 396 11.73 -12.51 14.23
N LEU A 397 11.62 -11.20 13.97
CA LEU A 397 10.73 -10.31 14.70
C LEU A 397 9.26 -10.62 14.43
N VAL A 398 8.90 -10.90 13.18
CA VAL A 398 7.49 -11.13 12.78
C VAL A 398 7.03 -12.56 13.06
N ALA A 399 7.93 -13.54 13.13
CA ALA A 399 7.58 -14.94 13.40
C ALA A 399 6.71 -15.14 14.68
N PRO A 400 7.00 -14.51 15.84
CA PRO A 400 6.11 -14.54 17.00
C PRO A 400 4.70 -14.00 16.73
N ALA A 401 4.56 -12.95 15.91
CA ALA A 401 3.26 -12.41 15.54
C ALA A 401 2.47 -13.38 14.65
N LEU A 402 3.13 -14.08 13.73
CA LEU A 402 2.49 -15.13 12.92
C LEU A 402 1.92 -16.26 13.78
N VAL A 403 2.66 -16.69 14.81
CA VAL A 403 2.17 -17.68 15.79
C VAL A 403 1.01 -17.11 16.61
N ALA A 404 1.15 -15.90 17.13
CA ALA A 404 0.09 -15.25 17.93
C ALA A 404 -1.20 -14.98 17.13
N MET A 405 -1.12 -14.87 15.80
CA MET A 405 -2.24 -14.53 14.92
C MET A 405 -3.41 -15.53 14.99
N ALA A 406 -3.14 -16.82 15.21
CA ALA A 406 -4.20 -17.83 15.41
C ALA A 406 -4.70 -17.86 16.87
N ILE A 407 -3.84 -17.60 17.84
CA ILE A 407 -4.14 -17.69 19.28
C ILE A 407 -4.98 -16.47 19.74
N GLY A 408 -4.59 -15.26 19.37
CA GLY A 408 -5.20 -14.01 19.83
C GLY A 408 -6.73 -13.97 19.64
N PRO A 409 -7.26 -14.31 18.45
CA PRO A 409 -8.70 -14.37 18.22
C PRO A 409 -9.46 -15.42 19.06
N MET A 410 -8.79 -16.43 19.62
CA MET A 410 -9.38 -17.45 20.49
C MET A 410 -9.49 -17.01 21.96
N LEU A 411 -8.69 -16.03 22.37
CA LEU A 411 -8.69 -15.50 23.73
C LEU A 411 -9.92 -14.62 23.99
N ALA A 412 -10.44 -14.68 25.21
CA ALA A 412 -11.50 -13.79 25.67
C ALA A 412 -10.94 -12.41 26.11
N TRP A 413 -11.81 -11.41 26.14
CA TRP A 413 -11.47 -10.07 26.67
C TRP A 413 -11.31 -10.10 28.20
N LYS A 414 -10.50 -9.21 28.78
CA LYS A 414 -10.09 -9.14 30.21
C LYS A 414 -9.25 -10.31 30.72
N HIS A 415 -9.76 -11.53 30.56
CA HIS A 415 -9.17 -12.74 31.08
C HIS A 415 -9.36 -13.88 30.07
N GLY A 416 -8.26 -14.29 29.45
CA GLY A 416 -8.24 -15.41 28.51
C GLY A 416 -7.81 -16.71 29.17
N ASP A 417 -8.26 -17.82 28.58
CA ASP A 417 -7.79 -19.18 28.86
C ASP A 417 -6.89 -19.61 27.71
N LEU A 418 -5.57 -19.62 27.95
CA LEU A 418 -4.57 -19.98 26.95
C LEU A 418 -4.60 -21.49 26.66
N ALA A 419 -4.77 -22.33 27.67
CA ALA A 419 -4.81 -23.77 27.50
C ALA A 419 -6.03 -24.18 26.66
N GLY A 420 -7.20 -23.62 26.96
CA GLY A 420 -8.41 -23.85 26.16
C GLY A 420 -8.35 -23.22 24.76
N ALA A 421 -7.60 -22.14 24.56
CA ALA A 421 -7.34 -21.60 23.22
C ALA A 421 -6.46 -22.55 22.38
N LEU A 422 -5.35 -23.03 22.94
CA LEU A 422 -4.45 -23.97 22.28
C LEU A 422 -5.13 -25.32 22.01
N GLY A 423 -5.93 -25.81 22.96
CA GLY A 423 -6.70 -27.05 22.80
C GLY A 423 -7.69 -26.98 21.64
N ARG A 424 -8.26 -25.80 21.33
CA ARG A 424 -9.13 -25.62 20.15
C ARG A 424 -8.35 -25.55 18.83
N LEU A 425 -7.07 -25.19 18.86
CA LEU A 425 -6.21 -25.03 17.69
C LEU A 425 -5.44 -26.30 17.32
N TRP A 426 -5.73 -27.45 17.93
CA TRP A 426 -4.98 -28.69 17.67
C TRP A 426 -4.98 -29.11 16.19
N LEU A 427 -6.08 -28.89 15.45
CA LEU A 427 -6.14 -29.15 14.00
C LEU A 427 -5.22 -28.21 13.20
N ALA A 428 -5.10 -26.95 13.63
CA ALA A 428 -4.17 -26.01 13.03
C ALA A 428 -2.71 -26.40 13.32
N ALA A 429 -2.43 -26.87 14.55
CA ALA A 429 -1.11 -27.39 14.92
C ALA A 429 -0.74 -28.64 14.11
N LEU A 430 -1.67 -29.58 13.96
CA LEU A 430 -1.47 -30.78 13.14
C LEU A 430 -1.20 -30.42 11.67
N GLY A 431 -2.00 -29.54 11.08
CA GLY A 431 -1.78 -29.09 9.71
C GLY A 431 -0.46 -28.35 9.52
N ALA A 432 -0.04 -27.54 10.50
CA ALA A 432 1.27 -26.90 10.49
C ALA A 432 2.42 -27.92 10.56
N ALA A 433 2.29 -28.96 11.41
CA ALA A 433 3.29 -30.03 11.51
C ALA A 433 3.37 -30.86 10.21
N LEU A 434 2.24 -31.14 9.57
CA LEU A 434 2.21 -31.84 8.28
C LEU A 434 2.84 -31.00 7.16
N ALA A 435 2.56 -29.69 7.12
CA ALA A 435 3.18 -28.78 6.16
C ALA A 435 4.70 -28.68 6.37
N ALA A 436 5.15 -28.56 7.62
CA ALA A 436 6.57 -28.61 7.97
C ALA A 436 7.22 -29.93 7.53
N GLY A 437 6.61 -31.07 7.89
CA GLY A 437 7.12 -32.40 7.56
C GLY A 437 7.23 -32.62 6.05
N ALA A 438 6.25 -32.16 5.28
CA ALA A 438 6.29 -32.21 3.83
C ALA A 438 7.47 -31.39 3.27
N ALA A 439 7.66 -30.15 3.72
CA ALA A 439 8.78 -29.32 3.27
C ALA A 439 10.15 -29.89 3.66
N LEU A 440 10.28 -30.43 4.88
CA LEU A 440 11.51 -31.09 5.34
C LEU A 440 11.82 -32.34 4.51
N ALA A 441 10.82 -33.07 4.02
CA ALA A 441 11.02 -34.21 3.11
C ALA A 441 11.64 -33.79 1.76
N TYR A 442 11.54 -32.51 1.39
CA TYR A 442 12.22 -31.91 0.23
C TYR A 442 13.55 -31.24 0.59
N GLY A 443 13.99 -31.29 1.85
CA GLY A 443 15.29 -30.76 2.31
C GLY A 443 15.29 -29.28 2.71
N GLU A 444 14.13 -28.60 2.69
CA GLU A 444 14.06 -27.14 2.87
C GLU A 444 13.58 -26.74 4.27
N THR A 445 14.51 -26.38 5.16
CA THR A 445 14.22 -26.04 6.57
C THR A 445 13.48 -24.71 6.72
N LEU A 446 13.89 -23.68 5.97
CA LEU A 446 13.21 -22.39 5.98
C LEU A 446 11.79 -22.51 5.40
N ALA A 447 11.63 -23.34 4.36
CA ALA A 447 10.31 -23.64 3.80
C ALA A 447 9.40 -24.33 4.83
N ALA A 448 9.94 -25.23 5.64
CA ALA A 448 9.17 -25.90 6.69
C ALA A 448 8.59 -24.91 7.70
N LEU A 449 9.38 -23.93 8.15
CA LEU A 449 8.90 -22.89 9.07
C LEU A 449 7.84 -21.99 8.43
N GLY A 450 8.09 -21.52 7.20
CA GLY A 450 7.17 -20.63 6.49
C GLY A 450 5.84 -21.31 6.12
N LEU A 451 5.87 -22.53 5.59
CA LEU A 451 4.67 -23.29 5.24
C LEU A 451 3.90 -23.75 6.48
N ALA A 452 4.59 -24.09 7.58
CA ALA A 452 3.92 -24.35 8.85
C ALA A 452 3.22 -23.10 9.39
N ALA A 453 3.85 -21.93 9.32
CA ALA A 453 3.23 -20.67 9.70
C ALA A 453 2.01 -20.34 8.82
N ALA A 454 2.10 -20.55 7.50
CA ALA A 454 0.98 -20.37 6.60
C ALA A 454 -0.20 -21.30 6.95
N ALA A 455 0.06 -22.59 7.14
CA ALA A 455 -0.97 -23.56 7.54
C ALA A 455 -1.57 -23.23 8.92
N TRP A 456 -0.74 -22.84 9.88
CA TRP A 456 -1.16 -22.41 11.21
C TRP A 456 -2.14 -21.24 11.17
N ILE A 457 -1.81 -20.18 10.43
CA ILE A 457 -2.65 -18.99 10.29
C ILE A 457 -3.94 -19.35 9.55
N GLY A 458 -3.82 -20.07 8.42
CA GLY A 458 -4.96 -20.39 7.58
C GLY A 458 -5.97 -21.29 8.28
N LEU A 459 -5.51 -22.41 8.83
CA LEU A 459 -6.36 -23.32 9.61
C LEU A 459 -6.85 -22.66 10.91
N GLY A 460 -6.04 -21.83 11.55
CA GLY A 460 -6.45 -21.06 12.72
C GLY A 460 -7.63 -20.12 12.43
N ALA A 461 -7.63 -19.44 11.28
CA ALA A 461 -8.75 -18.61 10.83
C ALA A 461 -10.01 -19.44 10.55
N LEU A 462 -9.87 -20.64 9.97
CA LEU A 462 -11.00 -21.55 9.76
C LEU A 462 -11.57 -22.10 11.07
N VAL A 463 -10.72 -22.47 12.02
CA VAL A 463 -11.11 -22.86 13.38
C VAL A 463 -11.85 -21.72 14.07
N GLU A 464 -11.41 -20.48 13.88
CA GLU A 464 -12.08 -19.30 14.44
C GLU A 464 -13.53 -19.15 13.96
N TRP A 465 -13.75 -19.32 12.66
CA TRP A 465 -15.09 -19.36 12.09
C TRP A 465 -15.87 -20.58 12.59
N ALA A 466 -15.26 -21.76 12.64
CA ALA A 466 -15.91 -22.97 13.13
C ALA A 466 -16.41 -22.80 14.57
N GLU A 467 -15.61 -22.22 15.46
CA GLU A 467 -15.98 -21.93 16.85
C GLU A 467 -17.11 -20.90 16.95
N ARG A 468 -17.07 -19.81 16.16
CA ARG A 468 -18.14 -18.79 16.16
C ARG A 468 -19.47 -19.33 15.62
N LEU A 469 -19.40 -20.18 14.61
CA LEU A 469 -20.55 -20.81 13.97
C LEU A 469 -21.04 -22.06 14.73
N ARG A 470 -20.22 -22.59 15.66
CA ARG A 470 -20.43 -23.87 16.35
C ARG A 470 -20.53 -25.06 15.37
N LEU A 471 -19.70 -25.06 14.33
CA LEU A 471 -19.63 -26.17 13.37
C LEU A 471 -19.32 -27.48 14.11
N GLY A 472 -20.05 -28.55 13.77
CA GLY A 472 -19.92 -29.86 14.41
C GLY A 472 -20.51 -29.99 15.83
N ARG A 473 -20.94 -28.88 16.46
CA ARG A 473 -21.55 -28.88 17.81
C ARG A 473 -23.01 -28.44 17.84
N ALA A 474 -23.48 -27.74 16.80
CA ALA A 474 -24.85 -27.23 16.71
C ALA A 474 -25.58 -27.80 15.47
N PRO A 475 -26.92 -27.93 15.51
CA PRO A 475 -27.72 -28.33 14.34
C PRO A 475 -27.54 -27.37 13.16
N ALA A 476 -27.68 -27.88 11.93
CA ALA A 476 -27.47 -27.10 10.69
C ALA A 476 -28.31 -25.81 10.61
N GLY A 477 -29.53 -25.83 11.14
CA GLY A 477 -30.39 -24.64 11.23
C GLY A 477 -29.80 -23.53 12.09
N GLU A 478 -29.18 -23.87 13.23
CA GLU A 478 -28.50 -22.90 14.10
C GLU A 478 -27.22 -22.36 13.44
N VAL A 479 -26.41 -23.23 12.81
CA VAL A 479 -25.21 -22.83 12.08
C VAL A 479 -25.57 -21.79 11.00
N ARG A 480 -26.60 -22.07 10.19
CA ARG A 480 -27.08 -21.15 9.14
C ARG A 480 -27.55 -19.81 9.73
N ARG A 481 -28.26 -19.83 10.86
CA ARG A 481 -28.70 -18.63 11.56
C ARG A 481 -27.51 -17.81 12.06
N ARG A 482 -26.53 -18.47 12.69
CA ARG A 482 -25.29 -17.83 13.16
C ARG A 482 -24.52 -17.20 12.02
N ALA A 483 -24.33 -17.91 10.91
CA ALA A 483 -23.64 -17.42 9.72
C ALA A 483 -24.29 -16.15 9.16
N ARG A 484 -25.62 -16.13 9.04
CA ARG A 484 -26.38 -14.94 8.58
C ARG A 484 -26.32 -13.77 9.57
N SER A 485 -26.25 -14.05 10.87
CA SER A 485 -26.20 -13.03 11.93
C SER A 485 -24.80 -12.50 12.22
N MET A 486 -23.76 -13.21 11.78
CA MET A 486 -22.37 -12.87 12.05
C MET A 486 -22.02 -11.54 11.36
N PRO A 487 -21.46 -10.56 12.09
CA PRO A 487 -21.08 -9.28 11.51
C PRO A 487 -20.12 -9.45 10.33
N ARG A 488 -20.28 -8.63 9.29
CA ARG A 488 -19.43 -8.67 8.09
C ARG A 488 -17.98 -8.34 8.44
N ALA A 489 -17.75 -7.50 9.45
CA ALA A 489 -16.41 -7.25 9.99
C ALA A 489 -15.72 -8.50 10.57
N ALA A 490 -16.48 -9.50 11.04
CA ALA A 490 -15.91 -10.74 11.54
C ALA A 490 -15.52 -11.69 10.40
N TRP A 491 -16.34 -11.76 9.35
CA TRP A 491 -15.96 -12.45 8.11
C TRP A 491 -14.74 -11.77 7.45
N GLY A 492 -14.74 -10.44 7.40
CA GLY A 492 -13.64 -9.67 6.84
C GLY A 492 -12.31 -9.90 7.56
N ALA A 493 -12.32 -9.96 8.89
CA ALA A 493 -11.12 -10.27 9.67
C ALA A 493 -10.56 -11.68 9.39
N GLY A 494 -11.44 -12.70 9.31
CA GLY A 494 -11.01 -14.06 8.96
C GLY A 494 -10.46 -14.16 7.54
N LEU A 495 -11.08 -13.48 6.56
CA LEU A 495 -10.56 -13.38 5.20
C LEU A 495 -9.20 -12.69 5.16
N ALA A 496 -9.00 -11.60 5.91
CA ALA A 496 -7.71 -10.92 5.96
C ALA A 496 -6.60 -11.84 6.47
N HIS A 497 -6.83 -12.60 7.54
CA HIS A 497 -5.83 -13.55 8.05
C HIS A 497 -5.62 -14.74 7.10
N LEU A 498 -6.67 -15.27 6.45
CA LEU A 498 -6.52 -16.27 5.40
C LEU A 498 -5.67 -15.75 4.24
N GLY A 499 -5.86 -14.49 3.84
CA GLY A 499 -5.04 -13.86 2.81
C GLY A 499 -3.57 -13.77 3.23
N VAL A 500 -3.28 -13.40 4.49
CA VAL A 500 -1.91 -13.44 5.03
C VAL A 500 -1.32 -14.85 4.95
N ALA A 501 -2.07 -15.89 5.30
CA ALA A 501 -1.61 -17.28 5.18
C ALA A 501 -1.22 -17.64 3.73
N ILE A 502 -2.05 -17.23 2.75
CA ILE A 502 -1.80 -17.46 1.33
C ILE A 502 -0.54 -16.68 0.87
N VAL A 503 -0.38 -15.43 1.29
CA VAL A 503 0.83 -14.62 0.99
C VAL A 503 2.09 -15.28 1.56
N VAL A 504 2.06 -15.71 2.83
CA VAL A 504 3.21 -16.36 3.47
C VAL A 504 3.57 -17.65 2.73
N ALA A 505 2.59 -18.47 2.34
CA ALA A 505 2.85 -19.67 1.54
C ALA A 505 3.48 -19.34 0.18
N GLY A 506 2.97 -18.31 -0.51
CA GLY A 506 3.50 -17.85 -1.79
C GLY A 506 4.94 -17.35 -1.69
N ILE A 507 5.22 -16.47 -0.72
CA ILE A 507 6.58 -15.95 -0.47
C ILE A 507 7.53 -17.10 -0.15
N THR A 508 7.17 -17.96 0.81
CA THR A 508 8.03 -19.06 1.23
C THR A 508 8.34 -20.01 0.08
N ALA A 509 7.34 -20.45 -0.68
CA ALA A 509 7.57 -21.39 -1.76
C ALA A 509 8.33 -20.77 -2.94
N SER A 510 8.04 -19.50 -3.25
CA SER A 510 8.74 -18.77 -4.32
C SER A 510 10.21 -18.51 -4.03
N GLN A 511 10.60 -18.44 -2.76
CA GLN A 511 11.99 -18.19 -2.38
C GLN A 511 12.76 -19.48 -2.13
N CYS A 512 12.14 -20.48 -1.52
CA CYS A 512 12.82 -21.72 -1.15
C CYS A 512 12.80 -22.81 -2.23
N PHE A 513 11.87 -22.77 -3.18
CA PHE A 513 11.75 -23.79 -4.24
C PHE A 513 11.92 -23.22 -5.65
N GLN A 514 12.44 -21.99 -5.79
CA GLN A 514 12.74 -21.41 -7.10
C GLN A 514 13.81 -22.23 -7.82
N SER A 515 13.67 -22.34 -9.14
CA SER A 515 14.74 -22.84 -10.01
C SER A 515 15.06 -21.78 -11.06
N GLU A 516 16.35 -21.54 -11.31
CA GLU A 516 16.86 -20.59 -12.29
C GLU A 516 17.85 -21.27 -13.24
N LEU A 517 17.76 -20.95 -14.54
CA LEU A 517 18.77 -21.29 -15.54
C LEU A 517 19.08 -20.06 -16.39
N ILE A 518 20.38 -19.79 -16.57
CA ILE A 518 20.88 -18.75 -17.48
C ILE A 518 21.76 -19.44 -18.52
N LEU A 519 21.34 -19.40 -19.78
CA LEU A 519 21.97 -20.15 -20.86
C LEU A 519 22.18 -19.25 -22.08
N ALA A 520 23.24 -19.50 -22.84
CA ALA A 520 23.36 -18.99 -24.20
C ALA A 520 22.79 -20.04 -25.17
N MET A 521 21.72 -19.69 -25.89
CA MET A 521 20.95 -20.62 -26.72
C MET A 521 20.97 -20.20 -28.20
N LYS A 522 21.17 -21.17 -29.08
CA LYS A 522 21.01 -21.09 -30.53
C LYS A 522 19.67 -21.70 -30.95
N PRO A 523 19.07 -21.28 -32.08
CA PRO A 523 17.83 -21.87 -32.57
C PRO A 523 17.93 -23.40 -32.65
N GLY A 524 16.98 -24.11 -32.04
CA GLY A 524 16.97 -25.56 -31.89
C GLY A 524 17.46 -26.07 -30.54
N ASP A 525 18.21 -25.27 -29.78
CA ASP A 525 18.71 -25.67 -28.46
C ASP A 525 17.56 -25.91 -27.47
N THR A 526 17.77 -26.84 -26.54
CA THR A 526 16.79 -27.18 -25.50
C THR A 526 17.39 -27.08 -24.11
N ALA A 527 16.56 -26.67 -23.14
CA ALA A 527 16.89 -26.60 -21.72
C ALA A 527 15.80 -27.29 -20.91
N ARG A 528 16.14 -27.92 -19.78
CA ARG A 528 15.17 -28.57 -18.90
C ARG A 528 15.09 -27.84 -17.57
N ILE A 529 13.89 -27.42 -17.17
CA ILE A 529 13.64 -26.73 -15.90
C ILE A 529 12.33 -27.22 -15.28
N ALA A 530 12.35 -27.66 -14.02
CA ALA A 530 11.17 -28.11 -13.27
C ALA A 530 10.23 -29.07 -14.03
N GLY A 531 10.80 -30.02 -14.78
CA GLY A 531 10.04 -31.00 -15.58
C GLY A 531 9.51 -30.50 -16.93
N TYR A 532 9.78 -29.24 -17.30
CA TYR A 532 9.56 -28.69 -18.63
C TYR A 532 10.81 -28.82 -19.49
N THR A 533 10.63 -29.01 -20.78
CA THR A 533 11.68 -28.83 -21.80
C THR A 533 11.35 -27.57 -22.58
N ILE A 534 12.25 -26.60 -22.54
CA ILE A 534 12.14 -25.32 -23.25
C ILE A 534 13.02 -25.39 -24.48
N ARG A 535 12.46 -25.22 -25.67
CA ARG A 535 13.20 -25.14 -26.93
C ARG A 535 13.23 -23.70 -27.42
N TYR A 536 14.41 -23.19 -27.73
CA TYR A 536 14.53 -21.87 -28.35
C TYR A 536 14.35 -21.99 -29.86
N ASP A 537 13.24 -21.47 -30.38
CA ASP A 537 12.89 -21.60 -31.81
C ASP A 537 13.56 -20.50 -32.65
N GLY A 538 13.90 -19.36 -32.03
CA GLY A 538 14.58 -18.24 -32.68
C GLY A 538 14.10 -16.89 -32.17
N THR A 539 14.62 -15.81 -32.76
CA THR A 539 14.25 -14.42 -32.47
C THR A 539 13.87 -13.73 -33.77
N ALA A 540 12.78 -12.97 -33.75
CA ALA A 540 12.35 -12.11 -34.85
C ALA A 540 12.33 -10.66 -34.38
N ARG A 541 12.69 -9.73 -35.27
CA ARG A 541 12.53 -8.29 -35.02
C ARG A 541 11.11 -7.87 -35.37
N ILE A 542 10.48 -7.12 -34.48
CA ILE A 542 9.12 -6.61 -34.64
C ILE A 542 9.10 -5.10 -34.42
N GLU A 543 8.17 -4.43 -35.10
CA GLU A 543 7.87 -3.01 -34.88
C GLU A 543 6.62 -2.91 -34.00
N GLY A 544 6.77 -2.25 -32.85
CA GLY A 544 5.67 -1.90 -31.95
C GLY A 544 5.09 -0.52 -32.27
N PRO A 545 4.13 -0.02 -31.47
CA PRO A 545 3.50 1.29 -31.71
C PRO A 545 4.48 2.47 -31.70
N ASN A 546 5.50 2.41 -30.82
CA ASN A 546 6.52 3.44 -30.65
C ASN A 546 7.89 2.87 -30.23
N TYR A 547 8.08 1.55 -30.40
CA TYR A 547 9.31 0.84 -30.05
C TYR A 547 9.64 -0.20 -31.11
N GLN A 548 10.89 -0.66 -31.12
CA GLN A 548 11.36 -1.82 -31.88
C GLN A 548 11.67 -2.93 -30.89
N ALA A 549 11.36 -4.19 -31.21
CA ALA A 549 11.66 -5.28 -30.29
C ALA A 549 12.28 -6.48 -30.96
N ASP A 550 13.22 -7.10 -30.25
CA ASP A 550 13.64 -8.47 -30.51
C ASP A 550 12.70 -9.38 -29.72
N ARG A 551 11.86 -10.17 -30.42
CA ARG A 551 10.94 -11.13 -29.80
C ARG A 551 11.46 -12.54 -30.02
N ALA A 552 11.78 -13.24 -28.93
CA ALA A 552 12.11 -14.66 -29.00
C ALA A 552 10.85 -15.52 -28.99
N THR A 553 10.93 -16.72 -29.56
CA THR A 553 9.92 -17.76 -29.40
C THR A 553 10.53 -18.97 -28.68
N LEU A 554 9.94 -19.34 -27.56
CA LEU A 554 10.35 -20.46 -26.71
C LEU A 554 9.22 -21.48 -26.63
N SER A 555 9.34 -22.61 -27.33
CA SER A 555 8.38 -23.70 -27.22
C SER A 555 8.51 -24.41 -25.87
N VAL A 556 7.39 -24.57 -25.15
CA VAL A 556 7.32 -25.22 -23.84
C VAL A 556 6.74 -26.62 -23.99
N LEU A 557 7.57 -27.65 -23.80
CA LEU A 557 7.16 -29.04 -23.87
C LEU A 557 7.11 -29.69 -22.48
N ARG A 558 6.16 -30.61 -22.27
CA ARG A 558 6.08 -31.45 -21.07
C ARG A 558 5.82 -32.90 -21.50
N GLY A 559 6.70 -33.82 -21.09
CA GLY A 559 6.63 -35.22 -21.56
C GLY A 559 6.76 -35.37 -23.09
N GLY A 560 7.46 -34.45 -23.76
CA GLY A 560 7.63 -34.45 -25.22
C GLY A 560 6.49 -33.80 -26.01
N ALA A 561 5.34 -33.51 -25.39
CA ALA A 561 4.23 -32.82 -26.04
C ALA A 561 4.34 -31.30 -25.87
N PRO A 562 4.07 -30.48 -26.91
CA PRO A 562 4.01 -29.02 -26.79
C PRO A 562 2.81 -28.61 -25.94
N THR A 563 3.02 -27.69 -24.99
CA THR A 563 2.00 -27.27 -24.01
C THR A 563 1.75 -25.77 -23.99
N ALA A 564 2.70 -24.95 -24.46
CA ALA A 564 2.60 -23.50 -24.63
C ALA A 564 3.79 -22.98 -25.45
N ALA A 565 3.77 -21.70 -25.81
CA ALA A 565 4.94 -20.96 -26.27
C ALA A 565 5.10 -19.70 -25.41
N LEU A 566 6.33 -19.37 -25.02
CA LEU A 566 6.68 -18.11 -24.36
C LEU A 566 7.32 -17.18 -25.37
N THR A 567 6.89 -15.91 -25.38
CA THR A 567 7.38 -14.91 -26.34
C THR A 567 7.96 -13.68 -25.65
N PRO A 568 9.13 -13.78 -24.98
CA PRO A 568 9.72 -12.65 -24.29
C PRO A 568 10.30 -11.66 -25.29
N GLU A 569 10.36 -10.38 -24.89
CA GLU A 569 10.86 -9.30 -25.74
C GLU A 569 11.98 -8.52 -25.07
N ARG A 570 12.89 -8.02 -25.91
CA ARG A 570 13.77 -6.91 -25.57
C ARG A 570 13.37 -5.73 -26.44
N ARG A 571 12.80 -4.70 -25.84
CA ARG A 571 12.31 -3.50 -26.54
C ARG A 571 13.38 -2.42 -26.58
N PHE A 572 13.38 -1.61 -27.63
CA PHE A 572 14.17 -0.40 -27.81
C PHE A 572 13.23 0.74 -28.16
N TYR A 573 13.27 1.81 -27.37
CA TYR A 573 12.46 3.00 -27.56
C TYR A 573 13.30 4.09 -28.23
N PRO A 574 13.07 4.44 -29.51
CA PRO A 574 13.95 5.34 -30.26
C PRO A 574 13.98 6.78 -29.72
N VAL A 575 12.85 7.25 -29.16
CA VAL A 575 12.72 8.60 -28.59
C VAL A 575 13.56 8.72 -27.32
N GLU A 576 13.34 7.83 -26.35
CA GLU A 576 14.05 7.82 -25.07
C GLU A 576 15.45 7.20 -25.15
N ARG A 577 15.78 6.52 -26.25
CA ARG A 577 17.05 5.79 -26.50
C ARG A 577 17.38 4.77 -25.42
N GLN A 578 16.35 4.07 -24.94
CA GLN A 578 16.46 3.13 -23.84
C GLN A 578 15.97 1.75 -24.25
N HIS A 579 16.64 0.72 -23.73
CA HIS A 579 16.19 -0.66 -23.83
C HIS A 579 15.40 -1.06 -22.58
N THR A 580 14.31 -1.79 -22.78
CA THR A 580 13.56 -2.44 -21.70
C THR A 580 13.36 -3.92 -22.00
N THR A 581 12.98 -4.65 -20.96
CA THR A 581 12.75 -6.09 -20.99
C THR A 581 11.27 -6.36 -20.78
N GLU A 582 10.72 -7.32 -21.49
CA GLU A 582 9.37 -7.80 -21.28
C GLU A 582 9.43 -9.30 -21.07
N ALA A 583 9.18 -9.74 -19.84
CA ALA A 583 9.17 -11.15 -19.53
C ALA A 583 7.97 -11.86 -20.15
N ALA A 584 8.19 -13.08 -20.64
CA ALA A 584 7.10 -13.98 -20.97
C ALA A 584 6.84 -14.92 -19.80
N ILE A 585 5.60 -14.90 -19.31
CA ILE A 585 5.20 -15.64 -18.11
C ILE A 585 4.02 -16.54 -18.46
N ARG A 586 4.18 -17.83 -18.21
CA ARG A 586 3.07 -18.77 -18.18
C ARG A 586 2.71 -19.04 -16.72
N THR A 587 1.63 -18.39 -16.29
CA THR A 587 1.08 -18.56 -14.96
C THR A 587 0.15 -19.77 -14.90
N THR A 588 0.37 -20.61 -13.90
CA THR A 588 -0.58 -21.63 -13.44
C THR A 588 -1.04 -21.29 -12.02
N PHE A 589 -1.99 -22.04 -11.49
CA PHE A 589 -2.38 -21.86 -10.08
C PHE A 589 -1.24 -22.18 -9.09
N LEU A 590 -0.26 -23.00 -9.49
CA LEU A 590 0.77 -23.53 -8.60
C LEU A 590 2.18 -22.99 -8.87
N ALA A 591 2.43 -22.38 -10.02
CA ALA A 591 3.74 -21.86 -10.38
C ALA A 591 3.66 -20.95 -11.62
N ASP A 592 4.65 -20.08 -11.73
CA ASP A 592 4.98 -19.39 -12.97
C ASP A 592 6.18 -20.05 -13.64
N LEU A 593 6.09 -20.26 -14.95
CA LEU A 593 7.24 -20.47 -15.82
C LEU A 593 7.55 -19.14 -16.52
N TYR A 594 8.73 -18.61 -16.27
CA TYR A 594 9.12 -17.25 -16.62
C TYR A 594 10.33 -17.30 -17.55
N ALA A 595 10.34 -16.47 -18.59
CA ALA A 595 11.46 -16.37 -19.51
C ALA A 595 11.77 -14.91 -19.87
N VAL A 596 13.06 -14.62 -19.98
CA VAL A 596 13.61 -13.32 -20.40
C VAL A 596 14.76 -13.55 -21.37
N ILE A 597 14.92 -12.64 -22.33
CA ILE A 597 16.04 -12.64 -23.27
C ILE A 597 16.96 -11.44 -23.09
N GLY A 598 18.26 -11.69 -23.26
CA GLY A 598 19.32 -10.69 -23.19
C GLY A 598 19.98 -10.41 -24.54
N GLU A 599 21.27 -10.08 -24.51
CA GLU A 599 22.02 -9.54 -25.66
C GLU A 599 22.51 -10.54 -26.69
N HIS A 600 22.67 -10.03 -27.94
CA HIS A 600 23.34 -10.51 -29.18
C HIS A 600 24.78 -11.03 -29.09
N ASP A 601 25.10 -12.28 -28.78
CA ASP A 601 26.48 -12.74 -29.04
C ASP A 601 26.53 -13.60 -30.31
N ALA A 602 27.18 -13.08 -31.35
CA ALA A 602 27.31 -13.71 -32.66
C ALA A 602 28.01 -15.08 -32.61
N GLY A 603 28.83 -15.36 -31.59
CA GLY A 603 29.49 -16.66 -31.40
C GLY A 603 28.73 -17.62 -30.47
N ALA A 604 28.18 -17.08 -29.38
CA ALA A 604 27.61 -17.87 -28.28
C ALA A 604 26.09 -18.07 -28.33
N GLY A 605 25.34 -17.23 -29.06
CA GLY A 605 23.88 -17.29 -29.19
C GLY A 605 23.13 -16.22 -28.38
N ARG A 606 21.88 -16.50 -28.01
CA ARG A 606 21.05 -15.61 -27.18
C ARG A 606 21.16 -15.97 -25.72
N THR A 607 21.48 -15.00 -24.86
CA THR A 607 21.26 -15.18 -23.42
C THR A 607 19.75 -15.33 -23.17
N VAL A 608 19.35 -16.47 -22.65
CA VAL A 608 17.99 -16.79 -22.21
C VAL A 608 18.05 -17.09 -20.71
N ARG A 609 17.22 -16.40 -19.94
CA ARG A 609 17.01 -16.66 -18.51
C ARG A 609 15.65 -17.32 -18.32
N LEU A 610 15.63 -18.45 -17.64
CA LEU A 610 14.43 -19.23 -17.35
C LEU A 610 14.28 -19.36 -15.84
N TYR A 611 13.08 -19.09 -15.34
CA TYR A 611 12.74 -19.31 -13.93
C TYR A 611 11.51 -20.19 -13.83
N HIS A 612 11.50 -21.05 -12.81
CA HIS A 612 10.31 -21.70 -12.31
C HIS A 612 10.06 -21.24 -10.89
N ASN A 613 8.90 -20.62 -10.67
CA ASN A 613 8.56 -19.86 -9.48
C ASN A 613 7.32 -20.47 -8.79
N PRO A 614 7.49 -21.46 -7.89
CA PRO A 614 6.38 -22.11 -7.20
C PRO A 614 5.57 -21.15 -6.32
N LEU A 615 4.25 -21.25 -6.41
CA LEU A 615 3.25 -20.48 -5.68
C LEU A 615 3.41 -18.96 -5.70
N VAL A 616 4.25 -18.38 -6.58
CA VAL A 616 4.34 -16.91 -6.74
C VAL A 616 2.97 -16.25 -6.93
N PRO A 617 2.04 -16.80 -7.74
CA PRO A 617 0.69 -16.23 -7.89
C PRO A 617 -0.09 -16.10 -6.57
N TRP A 618 0.23 -16.91 -5.56
CA TRP A 618 -0.43 -16.87 -4.26
C TRP A 618 -0.08 -15.60 -3.48
N ILE A 619 1.06 -14.96 -3.75
CA ILE A 619 1.41 -13.66 -3.15
C ILE A 619 0.31 -12.63 -3.49
N TRP A 620 -0.10 -12.55 -4.76
CA TRP A 620 -1.12 -11.58 -5.18
C TRP A 620 -2.53 -12.05 -4.87
N ILE A 621 -2.84 -13.34 -5.01
CA ILE A 621 -4.14 -13.90 -4.59
C ILE A 621 -4.39 -13.62 -3.11
N GLY A 622 -3.38 -13.86 -2.25
CA GLY A 622 -3.47 -13.60 -0.82
C GLY A 622 -3.72 -12.12 -0.52
N ALA A 623 -3.02 -11.21 -1.19
CA ALA A 623 -3.24 -9.77 -1.04
C ALA A 623 -4.64 -9.32 -1.51
N ILE A 624 -5.16 -9.89 -2.61
CA ILE A 624 -6.53 -9.66 -3.06
C ILE A 624 -7.53 -10.13 -2.00
N VAL A 625 -7.33 -11.32 -1.44
CA VAL A 625 -8.17 -11.85 -0.35
C VAL A 625 -8.12 -10.93 0.88
N MET A 626 -6.96 -10.37 1.22
CA MET A 626 -6.82 -9.36 2.28
C MET A 626 -7.62 -8.10 2.00
N ALA A 627 -7.48 -7.53 0.80
CA ALA A 627 -8.22 -6.33 0.39
C ALA A 627 -9.74 -6.58 0.40
N LEU A 628 -10.20 -7.74 -0.11
CA LEU A 628 -11.61 -8.15 -0.04
C LEU A 628 -12.09 -8.31 1.40
N GLY A 629 -11.25 -8.83 2.31
CA GLY A 629 -11.53 -8.89 3.73
C GLY A 629 -11.77 -7.50 4.34
N ALA A 630 -10.95 -6.51 4.00
CA ALA A 630 -11.16 -5.12 4.42
C ALA A 630 -12.42 -4.50 3.84
N LEU A 631 -12.68 -4.67 2.53
CA LEU A 631 -13.91 -4.18 1.89
C LEU A 631 -15.18 -4.81 2.49
N LEU A 632 -15.13 -6.11 2.79
CA LEU A 632 -16.20 -6.81 3.49
C LEU A 632 -16.43 -6.21 4.89
N SER A 633 -15.35 -5.90 5.62
CA SER A 633 -15.42 -5.23 6.92
C SER A 633 -16.02 -3.82 6.82
N LEU A 634 -15.61 -3.01 5.84
CA LEU A 634 -16.14 -1.67 5.59
C LEU A 634 -17.64 -1.66 5.27
N SER A 635 -18.13 -2.70 4.58
CA SER A 635 -19.54 -2.82 4.25
C SER A 635 -20.44 -3.17 5.46
N ASP A 636 -19.85 -3.50 6.62
CA ASP A 636 -20.57 -3.72 7.88
C ASP A 636 -21.28 -2.44 8.34
N ARG A 637 -22.55 -2.55 8.72
CA ARG A 637 -23.37 -1.40 9.14
C ARG A 637 -22.74 -0.56 10.25
N ARG A 638 -21.89 -1.17 11.10
CA ARG A 638 -21.19 -0.48 12.20
C ARG A 638 -19.98 0.33 11.74
N LEU A 639 -19.42 0.01 10.58
CA LEU A 639 -18.20 0.59 10.01
C LEU A 639 -18.46 1.35 8.70
N ARG A 640 -19.72 1.46 8.26
CA ARG A 640 -20.06 2.24 7.07
C ARG A 640 -19.70 3.70 7.29
N LEU A 641 -18.80 4.21 6.43
CA LEU A 641 -18.73 5.62 6.12
C LEU A 641 -20.16 6.05 5.72
N ALA A 642 -20.71 7.07 6.38
CA ALA A 642 -22.06 7.60 6.12
C ALA A 642 -23.29 6.83 6.65
N ALA A 643 -23.19 5.92 7.64
CA ALA A 643 -24.43 5.38 8.22
C ALA A 643 -25.19 6.48 9.02
N PRO A 644 -26.36 6.98 8.58
CA PRO A 644 -27.17 7.82 9.44
C PRO A 644 -27.60 7.00 10.65
N ALA A 645 -27.35 7.51 11.86
CA ALA A 645 -28.04 6.98 13.02
C ALA A 645 -29.53 7.25 12.78
N ARG A 646 -30.31 6.21 12.44
CA ARG A 646 -31.77 6.31 12.43
C ARG A 646 -32.15 6.79 13.83
N ARG A 647 -32.51 8.07 13.96
CA ARG A 647 -33.19 8.59 15.16
C ARG A 647 -34.40 7.69 15.33
N ARG A 648 -34.41 6.84 16.37
CA ARG A 648 -35.68 6.29 16.85
C ARG A 648 -36.48 7.53 17.26
N GLN A 649 -37.52 7.85 16.51
CA GLN A 649 -38.55 8.76 17.03
C GLN A 649 -39.02 8.15 18.37
N PRO A 650 -39.06 8.92 19.46
CA PRO A 650 -39.78 8.47 20.63
C PRO A 650 -41.19 8.14 20.18
N ALA A 651 -41.69 6.96 20.53
CA ALA A 651 -43.09 6.63 20.31
C ALA A 651 -43.91 7.75 20.97
N ALA A 652 -44.79 8.39 20.20
CA ALA A 652 -45.77 9.29 20.77
C ALA A 652 -46.60 8.48 21.77
N ALA A 653 -46.59 8.93 23.03
CA ALA A 653 -47.39 8.36 24.11
C ALA A 653 -48.85 8.74 23.93
#